data_AF-A0A1I0RLS1-F1
#
_entry.id   AF-A0A1I0RLS1-F1
#
_cell.length_a   1.000
_cell.length_b   1.000
_cell.length_c   1.000
_cell.angle_alpha   90.00
_cell.angle_beta   90.00
_cell.angle_gamma   90.00
#
_symmetry.space_group_name_H-M   'P 1'
#
loop_
_entity.id
_entity.type
_entity.pdbx_description
1 polymer ?
#
loop_
_entity_poly.entity_id
_entity_poly.type
_entity_poly.pdbx_seq_one_letter_code
_entity_poly.pdbx_strand_id
1 'polypeptide(L)'
;MTFDYLTQMKAYPTPPTDKSLVHLVQYHSDKPGGGGQFYWDPASVETANDGTIIKAEAFTTGRWKRLLDGEPINVKWFGATGEGVPYVDKDNNNVIVYDSTFINKAISAGYRDLYFPRGTYLFEDTAAIGSNLAGINLIGENRENTVLKKKGSSPTAIINGGGSNITIKGLSFTAPCSTVTNGLIEITSGDNIVIKDCSLTDAMRAFWLRCAPNSSISNVIFSENIIDKVKDGIIVGNIDVTITGDIISNIRITNNRITNGKGTDENTGGDGIKTVKKCTHLVISNNYIKGFVRDAIDLFASGDRVIISSNHLLNSGVKAMDIKANVSQFPVENWGNGGKNLIICDNIIEANATGISIARNVSQQTDFNYGIDVSHNQFLNNTQTSIQAYGKHINISNNFFKDNGTSTAGAYHCIQCGDNTLARTLENAIISENMFVNNGNKVVTNASYAIYVSFGSSNCGLFGNTVVNDSVEKIQRYGIYINDQTKGIKLRNNTIKDLDGANYTFINGAEIDNDLVAGSKDGFTLQNITATGNKTDRGIDHVFKTNANGLREILQPGDAFFLDNSSSVTGAVKITLPFGWNNTIMSVRLSGNNYNQGTGQHFDITVTGMNTSAGSGWTSGSAKVTGRNPFSSLVRLAYDGQNCCILIGDITTQWSRPKIWVQSVMTSYTGGAATWDAGWTSALLTNLTGITSIITPSLENYVPAAANGLATLDASGKIPAGQLPAATGGALLLEEFYTAQPVMAAKTNTPASLYSYLLPENILSGNGEKIIAEFAGKVASNANTKKISITVGNTLIGPFTPGTGDWLLKLLIIRTGPDSLQLRSHLEGNAVTLTTITGIDLSAPVRLELSNASEANNHGDITTCMGTIAWKAAGATTS
;
A
#
# COMPACT_ATOMS: atom_id res chain seq x y z
N MET A 1 -12.13 -50.29 -30.72
CA MET A 1 -12.43 -49.77 -32.08
C MET A 1 -11.92 -48.33 -32.15
N THR A 2 -11.40 -47.92 -33.30
CA THR A 2 -10.81 -46.59 -33.48
C THR A 2 -11.46 -45.91 -34.68
N PHE A 3 -11.80 -44.63 -34.53
CA PHE A 3 -12.24 -43.74 -35.59
C PHE A 3 -11.18 -42.67 -35.78
N ASP A 4 -10.80 -42.41 -37.03
CA ASP A 4 -9.76 -41.43 -37.35
C ASP A 4 -10.29 -40.00 -37.14
N TYR A 5 -11.55 -39.73 -37.52
CA TYR A 5 -12.19 -38.42 -37.40
C TYR A 5 -13.70 -38.50 -37.16
N LEU A 6 -14.30 -37.37 -36.76
CA LEU A 6 -15.68 -37.34 -36.26
C LEU A 6 -16.71 -37.81 -37.29
N THR A 7 -16.58 -37.39 -38.55
CA THR A 7 -17.50 -37.77 -39.63
C THR A 7 -17.57 -39.29 -39.81
N GLN A 8 -16.43 -40.00 -39.68
CA GLN A 8 -16.38 -41.46 -39.71
C GLN A 8 -17.14 -42.09 -38.54
N MET A 9 -17.02 -41.51 -37.34
CA MET A 9 -17.73 -41.96 -36.14
C MET A 9 -19.25 -41.72 -36.22
N LYS A 10 -19.68 -40.64 -36.88
CA LYS A 10 -21.10 -40.34 -37.16
C LYS A 10 -21.69 -41.29 -38.20
N ALA A 11 -20.92 -41.69 -39.20
CA ALA A 11 -21.36 -42.61 -40.26
C ALA A 11 -21.34 -44.10 -39.85
N TYR A 12 -21.09 -44.44 -38.58
CA TYR A 12 -20.97 -45.84 -38.15
C TYR A 12 -22.27 -46.64 -38.39
N PRO A 13 -22.24 -47.74 -39.17
CA PRO A 13 -23.45 -48.34 -39.74
C PRO A 13 -24.09 -49.44 -38.90
N THR A 14 -23.42 -49.92 -37.84
CA THR A 14 -23.88 -51.08 -37.06
C THR A 14 -24.08 -50.70 -35.59
N PRO A 15 -25.17 -51.08 -34.90
CA PRO A 15 -25.34 -50.73 -33.49
C PRO A 15 -24.25 -51.39 -32.63
N PRO A 16 -23.43 -50.62 -31.89
CA PRO A 16 -22.51 -51.18 -30.90
C PRO A 16 -23.25 -51.81 -29.71
N THR A 17 -22.58 -52.67 -28.96
CA THR A 17 -23.06 -53.16 -27.66
C THR A 17 -22.99 -52.07 -26.60
N ASP A 18 -23.87 -52.11 -25.60
CA ASP A 18 -23.83 -51.16 -24.48
C ASP A 18 -22.43 -51.10 -23.84
N LYS A 19 -22.00 -49.88 -23.50
CA LYS A 19 -20.70 -49.53 -22.93
C LYS A 19 -19.47 -49.92 -23.75
N SER A 20 -19.61 -50.24 -25.04
CA SER A 20 -18.45 -50.51 -25.89
C SER A 20 -17.56 -49.27 -25.98
N LEU A 21 -16.27 -49.43 -25.68
CA LEU A 21 -15.28 -48.35 -25.73
C LEU A 21 -14.69 -48.17 -27.13
N VAL A 22 -14.61 -46.91 -27.55
CA VAL A 22 -13.99 -46.50 -28.81
C VAL A 22 -13.07 -45.30 -28.61
N HIS A 23 -12.04 -45.24 -29.45
CA HIS A 23 -11.11 -44.11 -29.49
C HIS A 23 -11.39 -43.27 -30.74
N LEU A 24 -11.59 -41.97 -30.57
CA LEU A 24 -11.56 -40.99 -31.65
C LEU A 24 -10.15 -40.36 -31.68
N VAL A 25 -9.46 -40.41 -32.82
CA VAL A 25 -8.09 -39.87 -32.94
C VAL A 25 -8.11 -38.34 -32.98
N GLN A 26 -8.96 -37.75 -33.82
CA GLN A 26 -9.08 -36.28 -33.97
C GLN A 26 -10.51 -35.88 -34.37
N TYR A 27 -10.83 -34.59 -34.32
CA TYR A 27 -12.15 -34.10 -34.70
C TYR A 27 -12.29 -34.00 -36.22
N HIS A 28 -11.39 -33.25 -36.86
CA HIS A 28 -11.38 -33.01 -38.31
C HIS A 28 -10.47 -34.01 -39.02
N SER A 29 -10.77 -34.36 -40.27
CA SER A 29 -9.98 -35.33 -41.05
C SER A 29 -8.55 -34.85 -41.36
N ASP A 30 -8.33 -33.52 -41.39
CA ASP A 30 -7.08 -32.91 -41.83
C ASP A 30 -6.45 -31.95 -40.81
N LYS A 31 -6.97 -31.92 -39.56
CA LYS A 31 -6.43 -31.10 -38.46
C LYS A 31 -6.30 -31.92 -37.18
N PRO A 32 -5.16 -31.84 -36.48
CA PRO A 32 -4.95 -32.59 -35.25
C PRO A 32 -5.78 -32.01 -34.09
N GLY A 33 -6.09 -32.86 -33.11
CA GLY A 33 -6.78 -32.49 -31.88
C GLY A 33 -8.27 -32.81 -31.88
N GLY A 34 -8.89 -32.73 -30.71
CA GLY A 34 -10.32 -33.02 -30.54
C GLY A 34 -10.68 -34.49 -30.32
N GLY A 35 -9.71 -35.41 -30.41
CA GLY A 35 -9.86 -36.84 -30.11
C GLY A 35 -10.14 -37.14 -28.63
N GLY A 36 -10.31 -38.43 -28.30
CA GLY A 36 -10.52 -38.93 -26.94
C GLY A 36 -11.18 -40.31 -26.89
N GLN A 37 -11.55 -40.76 -25.69
CA GLN A 37 -12.26 -42.03 -25.47
C GLN A 37 -13.76 -41.79 -25.33
N PHE A 38 -14.57 -42.69 -25.88
CA PHE A 38 -16.03 -42.66 -25.83
C PHE A 38 -16.57 -44.05 -25.50
N TYR A 39 -17.75 -44.10 -24.88
CA TYR A 39 -18.54 -45.33 -24.76
C TYR A 39 -19.87 -45.20 -25.50
N TRP A 40 -20.40 -46.32 -25.98
CA TRP A 40 -21.74 -46.37 -26.54
C TRP A 40 -22.81 -46.49 -25.45
N ASP A 41 -23.87 -45.72 -25.55
CA ASP A 41 -25.10 -45.88 -24.78
C ASP A 41 -26.26 -46.06 -25.76
N PRO A 42 -26.80 -47.29 -25.95
CA PRO A 42 -27.84 -47.58 -26.94
C PRO A 42 -29.21 -46.97 -26.58
N ALA A 43 -29.45 -46.65 -25.30
CA ALA A 43 -30.72 -46.13 -24.82
C ALA A 43 -30.77 -44.59 -24.85
N SER A 44 -29.62 -43.91 -24.94
CA SER A 44 -29.57 -42.46 -24.87
C SER A 44 -30.32 -41.77 -26.02
N VAL A 45 -31.19 -40.85 -25.64
CA VAL A 45 -31.90 -39.92 -26.53
C VAL A 45 -31.40 -38.48 -26.40
N GLU A 46 -30.31 -38.29 -25.65
CA GLU A 46 -29.74 -36.96 -25.39
C GLU A 46 -29.46 -36.23 -26.71
N THR A 47 -29.62 -34.90 -26.70
CA THR A 47 -29.33 -34.07 -27.87
C THR A 47 -27.84 -34.16 -28.18
N ALA A 48 -27.50 -34.52 -29.42
CA ALA A 48 -26.11 -34.50 -29.86
C ALA A 48 -25.58 -33.06 -29.88
N ASN A 49 -24.37 -32.88 -29.38
CA ASN A 49 -23.66 -31.60 -29.42
C ASN A 49 -22.38 -31.68 -30.27
N ASP A 50 -22.18 -32.81 -30.93
CA ASP A 50 -21.02 -33.16 -31.75
C ASP A 50 -19.66 -32.96 -31.07
N GLY A 51 -19.58 -32.96 -29.74
CA GLY A 51 -18.28 -32.91 -29.04
C GLY A 51 -18.16 -33.91 -27.90
N THR A 52 -19.12 -33.90 -26.96
CA THR A 52 -19.19 -34.85 -25.84
C THR A 52 -20.30 -35.88 -26.03
N ILE A 53 -21.31 -35.57 -26.83
CA ILE A 53 -22.43 -36.45 -27.19
C ILE A 53 -22.54 -36.47 -28.71
N ILE A 54 -22.18 -37.61 -29.31
CA ILE A 54 -22.21 -37.81 -30.76
C ILE A 54 -23.34 -38.78 -31.10
N LYS A 55 -24.19 -38.39 -32.06
CA LYS A 55 -25.18 -39.29 -32.65
C LYS A 55 -24.58 -39.97 -33.87
N ALA A 56 -24.64 -41.31 -33.91
CA ALA A 56 -24.43 -42.05 -35.14
C ALA A 56 -25.70 -41.95 -36.01
N GLU A 57 -25.53 -41.57 -37.27
CA GLU A 57 -26.61 -41.14 -38.18
C GLU A 57 -27.53 -42.31 -38.57
N ALA A 58 -27.00 -43.53 -38.57
CA ALA A 58 -27.75 -44.75 -38.87
C ALA A 58 -28.83 -45.10 -37.83
N PHE A 59 -28.84 -44.45 -36.65
CA PHE A 59 -29.74 -44.79 -35.54
C PHE A 59 -30.58 -43.61 -35.06
N THR A 60 -31.81 -43.88 -34.65
CA THR A 60 -32.70 -42.90 -34.02
C THR A 60 -32.37 -42.73 -32.54
N THR A 61 -32.14 -43.84 -31.83
CA THR A 61 -31.71 -43.91 -30.43
C THR A 61 -30.26 -44.38 -30.33
N GLY A 62 -29.58 -43.92 -29.29
CA GLY A 62 -28.20 -44.30 -28.96
C GLY A 62 -27.19 -43.19 -29.24
N ARG A 63 -26.22 -43.02 -28.33
CA ARG A 63 -25.19 -41.98 -28.38
C ARG A 63 -23.82 -42.52 -28.04
N TRP A 64 -22.81 -42.02 -28.71
CA TRP A 64 -21.45 -42.06 -28.20
C TRP A 64 -21.27 -40.94 -27.18
N LYS A 65 -20.90 -41.33 -25.96
CA LYS A 65 -20.67 -40.40 -24.85
C LYS A 65 -19.18 -40.36 -24.53
N ARG A 66 -18.59 -39.18 -24.58
CA ARG A 66 -17.19 -38.96 -24.23
C ARG A 66 -16.98 -39.33 -22.76
N LEU A 67 -15.89 -40.02 -22.47
CA LEU A 67 -15.45 -40.21 -21.10
C LEU A 67 -14.90 -38.88 -20.59
N LEU A 68 -15.59 -38.31 -19.60
CA LEU A 68 -15.18 -37.11 -18.89
C LEU A 68 -14.57 -37.54 -17.55
N ASP A 69 -13.44 -36.95 -17.20
CA ASP A 69 -12.67 -37.19 -15.97
C ASP A 69 -12.83 -36.05 -14.95
N GLY A 70 -13.71 -35.09 -15.23
CA GLY A 70 -13.92 -33.90 -14.40
C GLY A 70 -13.06 -32.70 -14.80
N GLU A 71 -12.22 -32.83 -15.82
CA GLU A 71 -11.41 -31.73 -16.36
C GLU A 71 -12.26 -30.71 -17.13
N PRO A 72 -11.79 -29.45 -17.24
CA PRO A 72 -12.43 -28.44 -18.07
C PRO A 72 -12.60 -28.89 -19.53
N ILE A 73 -13.67 -28.43 -20.18
CA ILE A 73 -14.03 -28.86 -21.53
C ILE A 73 -13.07 -28.27 -22.56
N ASN A 74 -12.32 -29.12 -23.25
CA ASN A 74 -11.41 -28.69 -24.29
C ASN A 74 -12.16 -28.22 -25.53
N VAL A 75 -11.95 -26.96 -25.95
CA VAL A 75 -12.63 -26.37 -27.12
C VAL A 75 -12.35 -27.13 -28.43
N LYS A 76 -11.22 -27.85 -28.54
CA LYS A 76 -10.94 -28.70 -29.70
C LYS A 76 -11.86 -29.91 -29.80
N TRP A 77 -12.47 -30.35 -28.69
CA TRP A 77 -13.49 -31.42 -28.72
C TRP A 77 -14.74 -31.01 -29.50
N PHE A 78 -14.96 -29.72 -29.73
CA PHE A 78 -16.08 -29.18 -30.51
C PHE A 78 -15.67 -28.75 -31.92
N GLY A 79 -14.41 -28.95 -32.31
CA GLY A 79 -13.91 -28.65 -33.65
C GLY A 79 -13.10 -27.35 -33.77
N ALA A 80 -12.82 -26.63 -32.67
CA ALA A 80 -11.88 -25.52 -32.73
C ALA A 80 -10.49 -26.02 -33.15
N THR A 81 -9.85 -25.35 -34.10
CA THR A 81 -8.57 -25.75 -34.70
C THR A 81 -7.39 -25.13 -33.95
N GLY A 82 -7.46 -23.83 -33.68
CA GLY A 82 -6.36 -23.07 -33.08
C GLY A 82 -5.20 -22.76 -34.05
N GLU A 83 -5.47 -22.73 -35.36
CA GLU A 83 -4.45 -22.53 -36.41
C GLU A 83 -4.26 -21.06 -36.83
N GLY A 84 -5.10 -20.14 -36.33
CA GLY A 84 -5.05 -18.72 -36.65
C GLY A 84 -5.59 -18.34 -38.03
N VAL A 85 -6.18 -19.31 -38.73
CA VAL A 85 -6.83 -19.16 -40.04
C VAL A 85 -8.21 -19.82 -40.00
N PRO A 86 -9.16 -19.41 -40.86
CA PRO A 86 -10.46 -20.07 -40.93
C PRO A 86 -10.31 -21.54 -41.32
N TYR A 87 -11.14 -22.41 -40.75
CA TYR A 87 -11.25 -23.80 -41.15
C TYR A 87 -12.11 -23.90 -42.43
N VAL A 88 -11.73 -24.79 -43.34
CA VAL A 88 -12.54 -25.13 -44.53
C VAL A 88 -13.12 -26.51 -44.30
N ASP A 89 -14.42 -26.57 -44.05
CA ASP A 89 -15.15 -27.81 -43.81
C ASP A 89 -15.36 -28.56 -45.14
N LYS A 90 -14.43 -29.45 -45.44
CA LYS A 90 -14.42 -30.27 -46.66
C LYS A 90 -15.58 -31.26 -46.72
N ASP A 91 -16.10 -31.66 -45.55
CA ASP A 91 -17.20 -32.61 -45.45
C ASP A 91 -18.56 -31.94 -45.68
N ASN A 92 -18.62 -30.59 -45.61
CA ASN A 92 -19.82 -29.79 -45.81
C ASN A 92 -19.61 -28.71 -46.89
N ASN A 93 -19.42 -29.13 -48.15
CA ASN A 93 -19.32 -28.25 -49.32
C ASN A 93 -18.23 -27.15 -49.22
N ASN A 94 -17.11 -27.41 -48.54
CA ASN A 94 -16.00 -26.45 -48.37
C ASN A 94 -16.43 -25.13 -47.70
N VAL A 95 -17.38 -25.18 -46.77
CA VAL A 95 -17.82 -24.00 -46.02
C VAL A 95 -16.70 -23.47 -45.13
N ILE A 96 -16.53 -22.14 -45.09
CA ILE A 96 -15.56 -21.48 -44.21
C ILE A 96 -16.16 -21.33 -42.81
N VAL A 97 -15.45 -21.82 -41.79
CA VAL A 97 -15.88 -21.78 -40.39
C VAL A 97 -14.77 -21.19 -39.53
N TYR A 98 -15.13 -20.34 -38.58
CA TYR A 98 -14.20 -19.73 -37.62
C TYR A 98 -14.24 -20.47 -36.27
N ASP A 99 -13.15 -20.41 -35.50
CA ASP A 99 -13.06 -21.09 -34.21
C ASP A 99 -14.14 -20.61 -33.23
N SER A 100 -14.56 -19.34 -33.35
CA SER A 100 -15.66 -18.77 -32.57
C SER A 100 -16.97 -19.56 -32.68
N THR A 101 -17.24 -20.18 -33.83
CA THR A 101 -18.44 -21.01 -34.03
C THR A 101 -18.39 -22.27 -33.16
N PHE A 102 -17.24 -22.94 -33.13
CA PHE A 102 -17.04 -24.16 -32.32
C PHE A 102 -17.00 -23.85 -30.82
N ILE A 103 -16.39 -22.73 -30.42
CA ILE A 103 -16.37 -22.28 -29.03
C ILE A 103 -17.79 -21.99 -28.53
N ASN A 104 -18.59 -21.23 -29.30
CA ASN A 104 -19.98 -20.95 -28.94
C ASN A 104 -20.87 -22.20 -28.94
N LYS A 105 -20.53 -23.23 -29.73
CA LYS A 105 -21.20 -24.53 -29.68
C LYS A 105 -21.03 -25.20 -28.31
N ALA A 106 -19.83 -25.18 -27.73
CA ALA A 106 -19.58 -25.71 -26.39
C ALA A 106 -20.40 -24.96 -25.32
N ILE A 107 -20.45 -23.62 -25.39
CA ILE A 107 -21.23 -22.78 -24.45
C ILE A 107 -22.73 -23.05 -24.59
N SER A 108 -23.21 -23.17 -25.82
CA SER A 108 -24.61 -23.48 -26.13
C SER A 108 -25.02 -24.88 -25.65
N ALA A 109 -24.07 -25.81 -25.55
CA ALA A 109 -24.27 -27.13 -24.95
C ALA A 109 -24.32 -27.11 -23.41
N GLY A 110 -24.20 -25.93 -22.78
CA GLY A 110 -24.31 -25.75 -21.33
C GLY A 110 -22.98 -25.76 -20.58
N TYR A 111 -21.85 -25.95 -21.27
CA TYR A 111 -20.55 -25.94 -20.63
C TYR A 111 -20.11 -24.53 -20.24
N ARG A 112 -19.41 -24.42 -19.12
CA ARG A 112 -18.97 -23.14 -18.55
C ARG A 112 -17.46 -23.11 -18.28
N ASP A 113 -16.89 -24.24 -17.87
CA ASP A 113 -15.44 -24.43 -17.78
C ASP A 113 -14.87 -24.85 -19.14
N LEU A 114 -14.24 -23.91 -19.85
CA LEU A 114 -13.66 -24.14 -21.17
C LEU A 114 -12.14 -24.02 -21.12
N TYR A 115 -11.46 -25.06 -21.58
CA TYR A 115 -10.01 -25.07 -21.76
C TYR A 115 -9.61 -24.83 -23.22
N PHE A 116 -8.67 -23.92 -23.39
CA PHE A 116 -8.05 -23.55 -24.65
C PHE A 116 -6.60 -24.03 -24.63
N PRO A 117 -6.29 -25.16 -25.28
CA PRO A 117 -4.91 -25.55 -25.51
C PRO A 117 -4.13 -24.49 -26.31
N ARG A 118 -2.81 -24.60 -26.33
CA ARG A 118 -1.95 -23.81 -27.21
C ARG A 118 -2.50 -23.75 -28.65
N GLY A 119 -2.56 -22.54 -29.17
CA GLY A 119 -3.09 -22.25 -30.50
C GLY A 119 -3.49 -20.79 -30.65
N THR A 120 -3.76 -20.39 -31.90
CA THR A 120 -4.40 -19.12 -32.23
C THR A 120 -5.83 -19.39 -32.71
N TYR A 121 -6.82 -18.99 -31.92
CA TYR A 121 -8.24 -19.18 -32.20
C TYR A 121 -8.79 -17.96 -32.92
N LEU A 122 -9.18 -18.14 -34.18
CA LEU A 122 -9.64 -17.04 -35.04
C LEU A 122 -11.14 -16.80 -34.86
N PHE A 123 -11.49 -15.56 -34.57
CA PHE A 123 -12.85 -15.04 -34.46
C PHE A 123 -13.19 -14.22 -35.70
N GLU A 124 -14.41 -14.42 -36.20
CA GLU A 124 -15.01 -13.48 -37.17
C GLU A 124 -15.23 -12.11 -36.53
N ASP A 125 -15.26 -11.05 -37.36
CA ASP A 125 -15.32 -9.67 -36.88
C ASP A 125 -16.55 -9.38 -36.02
N THR A 126 -17.70 -9.99 -36.34
CA THR A 126 -18.96 -9.80 -35.60
C THR A 126 -19.14 -10.79 -34.44
N ALA A 127 -18.41 -11.90 -34.41
CA ALA A 127 -18.60 -12.98 -33.45
C ALA A 127 -18.02 -12.67 -32.06
N ALA A 128 -18.72 -13.06 -30.99
CA ALA A 128 -18.22 -12.91 -29.63
C ALA A 128 -18.62 -14.13 -28.77
N ILE A 129 -17.94 -14.31 -27.65
CA ILE A 129 -18.43 -15.06 -26.49
C ILE A 129 -19.25 -14.08 -25.65
N GLY A 130 -20.58 -14.21 -25.51
CA GLY A 130 -21.29 -13.03 -25.00
C GLY A 130 -22.79 -13.00 -24.67
N SER A 131 -23.64 -13.89 -25.15
CA SER A 131 -25.08 -13.74 -24.85
C SER A 131 -25.46 -14.05 -23.39
N ASN A 132 -24.67 -14.89 -22.71
CA ASN A 132 -24.77 -15.17 -21.28
C ASN A 132 -23.41 -15.62 -20.76
N LEU A 133 -22.77 -14.79 -19.92
CA LEU A 133 -21.46 -15.10 -19.35
C LEU A 133 -21.56 -15.71 -17.94
N ALA A 134 -22.76 -15.96 -17.41
CA ALA A 134 -22.92 -16.44 -16.05
C ALA A 134 -22.22 -17.79 -15.82
N GLY A 135 -21.30 -17.82 -14.85
CA GLY A 135 -20.50 -18.98 -14.46
C GLY A 135 -19.34 -19.31 -15.39
N ILE A 136 -19.07 -18.50 -16.43
CA ILE A 136 -18.09 -18.87 -17.45
C ILE A 136 -16.66 -18.80 -16.92
N ASN A 137 -15.89 -19.86 -17.16
CA ASN A 137 -14.48 -19.95 -16.82
C ASN A 137 -13.69 -20.30 -18.08
N LEU A 138 -13.01 -19.31 -18.66
CA LEU A 138 -12.18 -19.46 -19.84
C LEU A 138 -10.71 -19.60 -19.41
N ILE A 139 -10.11 -20.74 -19.73
CA ILE A 139 -8.80 -21.15 -19.23
C ILE A 139 -7.90 -21.44 -20.41
N GLY A 140 -6.87 -20.62 -20.62
CA GLY A 140 -5.81 -20.93 -21.58
C GLY A 140 -4.68 -21.74 -20.94
N GLU A 141 -3.93 -22.45 -21.77
CA GLU A 141 -2.73 -23.17 -21.35
C GLU A 141 -1.69 -22.22 -20.73
N ASN A 142 -1.54 -21.04 -21.33
CA ASN A 142 -0.79 -19.89 -20.81
C ASN A 142 -0.98 -18.68 -21.74
N ARG A 143 -0.79 -17.48 -21.18
CA ARG A 143 -0.98 -16.22 -21.91
C ARG A 143 -0.05 -16.04 -23.11
N GLU A 144 1.06 -16.75 -23.20
CA GLU A 144 2.04 -16.58 -24.28
C GLU A 144 1.70 -17.41 -25.53
N ASN A 145 0.95 -18.50 -25.36
CA ASN A 145 0.73 -19.49 -26.41
C ASN A 145 -0.74 -19.72 -26.77
N THR A 146 -1.69 -19.14 -26.02
CA THR A 146 -3.13 -19.35 -26.23
C THR A 146 -3.79 -18.04 -26.65
N VAL A 147 -3.92 -17.80 -27.95
CA VAL A 147 -4.33 -16.51 -28.50
C VAL A 147 -5.75 -16.58 -29.04
N LEU A 148 -6.64 -15.69 -28.59
CA LEU A 148 -7.93 -15.41 -29.20
C LEU A 148 -7.76 -14.16 -30.06
N LYS A 149 -7.97 -14.32 -31.36
CA LYS A 149 -7.63 -13.31 -32.37
C LYS A 149 -8.85 -12.92 -33.19
N LYS A 150 -9.09 -11.62 -33.36
CA LYS A 150 -10.03 -11.11 -34.37
C LYS A 150 -9.40 -11.06 -35.76
N LYS A 151 -10.19 -11.38 -36.79
CA LYS A 151 -9.75 -11.45 -38.18
C LYS A 151 -9.40 -10.08 -38.77
N GLY A 152 -10.31 -9.11 -38.66
CA GLY A 152 -10.27 -7.84 -39.36
C GLY A 152 -10.13 -6.64 -38.44
N SER A 153 -10.18 -5.45 -39.06
CA SER A 153 -9.84 -4.17 -38.45
C SER A 153 -11.00 -3.40 -37.82
N SER A 154 -12.24 -3.90 -37.98
CA SER A 154 -13.45 -3.36 -37.35
C SER A 154 -14.18 -4.36 -36.44
N PRO A 155 -13.52 -5.05 -35.49
CA PRO A 155 -14.14 -6.14 -34.76
C PRO A 155 -15.04 -5.67 -33.60
N THR A 156 -16.10 -6.43 -33.33
CA THR A 156 -16.74 -6.49 -32.00
C THR A 156 -15.75 -7.05 -30.98
N ALA A 157 -16.02 -6.86 -29.68
CA ALA A 157 -15.21 -7.49 -28.65
C ALA A 157 -15.22 -9.03 -28.78
N ILE A 158 -14.12 -9.68 -28.41
CA ILE A 158 -14.00 -11.15 -28.40
C ILE A 158 -14.92 -11.74 -27.33
N ILE A 159 -14.97 -11.06 -26.19
CA ILE A 159 -15.90 -11.35 -25.10
C ILE A 159 -16.79 -10.11 -24.93
N ASN A 160 -18.10 -10.28 -24.99
CA ASN A 160 -19.06 -9.17 -24.96
C ASN A 160 -20.37 -9.59 -24.29
N GLY A 161 -20.54 -9.33 -23.00
CA GLY A 161 -21.76 -9.77 -22.34
C GLY A 161 -21.85 -9.44 -20.86
N GLY A 162 -22.94 -9.90 -20.25
CA GLY A 162 -23.17 -9.81 -18.82
C GLY A 162 -23.31 -11.18 -18.16
N GLY A 163 -22.99 -11.25 -16.88
CA GLY A 163 -23.09 -12.46 -16.07
C GLY A 163 -22.22 -12.39 -14.82
N SER A 164 -22.56 -13.17 -13.80
CA SER A 164 -21.77 -13.27 -12.57
C SER A 164 -20.88 -14.51 -12.56
N ASN A 165 -19.86 -14.52 -11.70
CA ASN A 165 -18.90 -15.63 -11.55
C ASN A 165 -18.16 -15.91 -12.87
N ILE A 166 -17.49 -14.88 -13.39
CA ILE A 166 -16.73 -14.94 -14.63
C ILE A 166 -15.25 -15.07 -14.29
N THR A 167 -14.57 -16.08 -14.82
CA THR A 167 -13.10 -16.18 -14.76
C THR A 167 -12.51 -16.24 -16.16
N ILE A 168 -11.51 -15.41 -16.42
CA ILE A 168 -10.73 -15.44 -17.66
C ILE A 168 -9.26 -15.49 -17.25
N LYS A 169 -8.56 -16.58 -17.59
CA LYS A 169 -7.16 -16.76 -17.18
C LYS A 169 -6.29 -17.44 -18.22
N GLY A 170 -5.01 -17.06 -18.29
CA GLY A 170 -4.02 -17.72 -19.12
C GLY A 170 -4.22 -17.52 -20.62
N LEU A 171 -4.87 -16.43 -21.04
CA LEU A 171 -5.25 -16.18 -22.44
C LEU A 171 -4.61 -14.91 -22.99
N SER A 172 -4.27 -14.93 -24.28
CA SER A 172 -3.89 -13.77 -25.08
C SER A 172 -5.09 -13.31 -25.90
N PHE A 173 -5.31 -12.00 -25.99
CA PHE A 173 -6.34 -11.37 -26.80
C PHE A 173 -5.69 -10.38 -27.74
N THR A 174 -6.03 -10.45 -29.02
CA THR A 174 -5.54 -9.47 -30.00
C THR A 174 -6.55 -9.23 -31.12
N ALA A 175 -6.58 -7.99 -31.58
CA ALA A 175 -7.39 -7.55 -32.70
C ALA A 175 -6.55 -6.55 -33.49
N PRO A 176 -6.29 -6.76 -34.78
CA PRO A 176 -5.54 -5.81 -35.62
C PRO A 176 -6.42 -4.60 -35.94
N CYS A 177 -6.75 -3.79 -34.94
CA CYS A 177 -7.75 -2.73 -35.04
C CYS A 177 -7.13 -1.35 -34.82
N SER A 178 -7.44 -0.43 -35.72
CA SER A 178 -7.05 0.98 -35.65
C SER A 178 -8.23 1.97 -35.66
N THR A 179 -9.49 1.50 -35.80
CA THR A 179 -10.63 2.40 -36.08
C THR A 179 -11.88 2.21 -35.22
N VAL A 180 -12.17 1.03 -34.63
CA VAL A 180 -13.36 0.85 -33.78
C VAL A 180 -13.07 1.05 -32.30
N THR A 181 -14.05 1.63 -31.60
CA THR A 181 -13.97 2.04 -30.20
C THR A 181 -14.16 0.92 -29.18
N ASN A 182 -14.22 -0.34 -29.59
CA ASN A 182 -14.58 -1.44 -28.68
C ASN A 182 -13.39 -1.97 -27.88
N GLY A 183 -13.68 -2.62 -26.76
CA GLY A 183 -12.72 -3.44 -26.00
C GLY A 183 -12.41 -4.77 -26.70
N LEU A 184 -11.29 -5.41 -26.35
CA LEU A 184 -11.11 -6.85 -26.63
C LEU A 184 -12.06 -7.67 -25.75
N ILE A 185 -12.28 -7.21 -24.53
CA ILE A 185 -13.23 -7.77 -23.57
C ILE A 185 -14.13 -6.65 -23.06
N GLU A 186 -15.44 -6.86 -23.15
CA GLU A 186 -16.46 -5.96 -22.65
C GLU A 186 -17.41 -6.71 -21.72
N ILE A 187 -17.56 -6.20 -20.50
CA ILE A 187 -18.53 -6.72 -19.53
C ILE A 187 -19.61 -5.66 -19.29
N THR A 188 -20.86 -6.05 -19.47
CA THR A 188 -22.02 -5.14 -19.45
C THR A 188 -22.85 -5.22 -18.16
N SER A 189 -22.72 -6.30 -17.39
CA SER A 189 -23.34 -6.46 -16.08
C SER A 189 -22.76 -7.68 -15.36
N GLY A 190 -22.92 -7.75 -14.04
CA GLY A 190 -22.63 -8.95 -13.25
C GLY A 190 -21.77 -8.69 -12.02
N ASP A 191 -21.51 -9.76 -11.28
CA ASP A 191 -20.76 -9.73 -10.03
C ASP A 191 -19.70 -10.83 -10.02
N ASN A 192 -18.61 -10.64 -9.25
CA ASN A 192 -17.54 -11.61 -9.10
C ASN A 192 -16.89 -11.98 -10.44
N ILE A 193 -16.09 -11.04 -10.96
CA ILE A 193 -15.44 -11.14 -12.27
C ILE A 193 -13.92 -11.09 -12.06
N VAL A 194 -13.21 -12.09 -12.58
CA VAL A 194 -11.76 -12.23 -12.43
C VAL A 194 -11.12 -12.32 -13.80
N ILE A 195 -10.18 -11.42 -14.07
CA ILE A 195 -9.33 -11.45 -15.26
C ILE A 195 -7.89 -11.43 -14.79
N LYS A 196 -7.24 -12.57 -14.96
CA LYS A 196 -5.93 -12.80 -14.38
C LYS A 196 -4.99 -13.44 -15.37
N ASP A 197 -3.71 -13.09 -15.32
CA ASP A 197 -2.68 -13.76 -16.12
C ASP A 197 -3.06 -13.78 -17.62
N CYS A 198 -3.55 -12.66 -18.15
CA CYS A 198 -3.91 -12.51 -19.54
C CYS A 198 -2.99 -11.50 -20.24
N SER A 199 -2.89 -11.61 -21.56
CA SER A 199 -2.24 -10.61 -22.41
C SER A 199 -3.28 -9.98 -23.33
N LEU A 200 -3.35 -8.65 -23.41
CA LEU A 200 -4.31 -7.92 -24.25
C LEU A 200 -3.55 -6.91 -25.09
N THR A 201 -3.54 -7.10 -26.41
CA THR A 201 -2.62 -6.35 -27.28
C THR A 201 -3.20 -5.90 -28.62
N ASP A 202 -2.59 -4.85 -29.16
CA ASP A 202 -2.84 -4.31 -30.52
C ASP A 202 -4.27 -3.82 -30.77
N ALA A 203 -5.07 -3.60 -29.73
CA ALA A 203 -6.44 -3.12 -29.85
C ALA A 203 -6.56 -1.60 -29.68
N MET A 204 -7.76 -1.07 -29.90
CA MET A 204 -8.08 0.29 -29.45
C MET A 204 -8.26 0.32 -27.93
N ARG A 205 -8.97 -0.66 -27.36
CA ARG A 205 -9.14 -0.79 -25.91
C ARG A 205 -8.85 -2.21 -25.48
N ALA A 206 -8.09 -2.40 -24.41
CA ALA A 206 -7.89 -3.74 -23.88
C ALA A 206 -9.15 -4.25 -23.19
N PHE A 207 -9.59 -3.55 -22.14
CA PHE A 207 -10.72 -4.00 -21.33
C PHE A 207 -11.71 -2.86 -21.04
N TRP A 208 -13.01 -3.16 -21.07
CA TRP A 208 -14.05 -2.18 -20.77
C TRP A 208 -15.18 -2.74 -19.89
N LEU A 209 -15.33 -2.23 -18.67
CA LEU A 209 -16.55 -2.41 -17.85
C LEU A 209 -17.64 -1.45 -18.35
N ARG A 210 -18.26 -1.79 -19.46
CA ARG A 210 -19.29 -0.98 -20.12
C ARG A 210 -20.68 -1.31 -19.57
N CYS A 211 -20.90 -0.95 -18.30
CA CYS A 211 -22.16 -1.25 -17.60
C CYS A 211 -23.37 -0.80 -18.43
N ALA A 212 -24.32 -1.71 -18.64
CA ALA A 212 -25.57 -1.41 -19.31
C ALA A 212 -26.45 -0.50 -18.43
N PRO A 213 -27.37 0.27 -19.04
CA PRO A 213 -28.30 1.10 -18.28
C PRO A 213 -29.08 0.31 -17.22
N ASN A 214 -29.28 0.92 -16.05
CA ASN A 214 -29.96 0.31 -14.90
C ASN A 214 -29.39 -1.05 -14.45
N SER A 215 -28.14 -1.36 -14.79
CA SER A 215 -27.45 -2.59 -14.39
C SER A 215 -26.34 -2.30 -13.38
N SER A 216 -25.72 -3.34 -12.85
CA SER A 216 -24.58 -3.21 -11.96
C SER A 216 -23.42 -4.09 -12.38
N ILE A 217 -22.21 -3.61 -12.08
CA ILE A 217 -20.97 -4.36 -12.14
C ILE A 217 -20.29 -4.26 -10.78
N SER A 218 -20.00 -5.40 -10.15
CA SER A 218 -19.32 -5.40 -8.85
C SER A 218 -18.30 -6.52 -8.66
N ASN A 219 -17.43 -6.34 -7.67
CA ASN A 219 -16.44 -7.34 -7.24
C ASN A 219 -15.58 -7.84 -8.41
N VAL A 220 -14.88 -6.90 -9.06
CA VAL A 220 -14.05 -7.19 -10.22
C VAL A 220 -12.57 -7.15 -9.85
N ILE A 221 -11.81 -8.15 -10.30
CA ILE A 221 -10.35 -8.24 -10.09
C ILE A 221 -9.65 -8.32 -11.45
N PHE A 222 -8.77 -7.36 -11.71
CA PHE A 222 -7.79 -7.39 -12.79
C PHE A 222 -6.41 -7.58 -12.18
N SER A 223 -5.80 -8.75 -12.36
CA SER A 223 -4.50 -9.02 -11.77
C SER A 223 -3.50 -9.71 -12.68
N GLU A 224 -2.23 -9.35 -12.60
CA GLU A 224 -1.15 -10.08 -13.29
C GLU A 224 -1.32 -10.08 -14.83
N ASN A 225 -2.00 -9.08 -15.39
CA ASN A 225 -2.19 -8.97 -16.84
C ASN A 225 -1.10 -8.13 -17.50
N ILE A 226 -0.84 -8.44 -18.77
CA ILE A 226 -0.02 -7.63 -19.67
C ILE A 226 -0.95 -6.94 -20.68
N ILE A 227 -0.95 -5.62 -20.68
CA ILE A 227 -1.69 -4.80 -21.64
C ILE A 227 -0.65 -4.01 -22.43
N ASP A 228 -0.62 -4.18 -23.75
CA ASP A 228 0.43 -3.57 -24.57
C ASP A 228 -0.10 -3.06 -25.92
N LYS A 229 0.37 -1.90 -26.39
CA LYS A 229 -0.01 -1.36 -27.70
C LYS A 229 -1.53 -1.20 -27.86
N VAL A 230 -2.15 -0.57 -26.88
CA VAL A 230 -3.57 -0.19 -26.91
C VAL A 230 -3.74 1.31 -26.80
N LYS A 231 -4.83 1.87 -27.36
CA LYS A 231 -5.11 3.31 -27.15
C LYS A 231 -5.52 3.56 -25.70
N ASP A 232 -6.54 2.85 -25.22
CA ASP A 232 -6.95 2.86 -23.81
C ASP A 232 -6.70 1.47 -23.18
N GLY A 233 -6.12 1.42 -21.98
CA GLY A 233 -5.88 0.14 -21.29
C GLY A 233 -7.14 -0.44 -20.66
N ILE A 234 -7.45 -0.02 -19.45
CA ILE A 234 -8.64 -0.47 -18.70
C ILE A 234 -9.61 0.69 -18.54
N ILE A 235 -10.83 0.52 -19.03
CA ILE A 235 -11.90 1.51 -18.85
C ILE A 235 -12.95 0.97 -17.91
N VAL A 236 -13.28 1.76 -16.89
CA VAL A 236 -14.32 1.47 -15.91
C VAL A 236 -15.48 2.43 -16.14
N GLY A 237 -16.62 1.91 -16.60
CA GLY A 237 -17.84 2.63 -16.91
C GLY A 237 -17.99 3.05 -18.37
N ASN A 238 -19.21 3.46 -18.74
CA ASN A 238 -19.57 3.75 -20.13
C ASN A 238 -19.31 5.23 -20.51
N ILE A 239 -18.91 5.50 -21.74
CA ILE A 239 -18.69 6.87 -22.26
C ILE A 239 -20.00 7.54 -22.75
N ASP A 240 -21.09 6.79 -22.88
CA ASP A 240 -22.38 7.29 -23.36
C ASP A 240 -23.03 8.29 -22.39
N VAL A 241 -23.62 9.36 -22.91
CA VAL A 241 -24.17 10.46 -22.09
C VAL A 241 -25.51 10.14 -21.40
N THR A 242 -26.33 9.24 -21.93
CA THR A 242 -27.76 9.01 -21.57
C THR A 242 -28.02 7.80 -20.65
N ILE A 243 -27.18 7.57 -19.65
CA ILE A 243 -27.32 6.40 -18.76
C ILE A 243 -27.77 6.85 -17.37
N THR A 244 -28.84 6.23 -16.89
CA THR A 244 -29.35 6.43 -15.53
C THR A 244 -29.36 5.09 -14.79
N GLY A 245 -28.93 5.09 -13.54
CA GLY A 245 -29.05 3.95 -12.62
C GLY A 245 -27.96 2.88 -12.70
N ASP A 246 -26.92 3.05 -13.52
CA ASP A 246 -25.76 2.16 -13.55
C ASP A 246 -24.88 2.33 -12.30
N ILE A 247 -24.39 1.21 -11.77
CA ILE A 247 -23.54 1.18 -10.57
C ILE A 247 -22.33 0.31 -10.82
N ILE A 248 -21.13 0.87 -10.67
CA ILE A 248 -19.88 0.12 -10.73
C ILE A 248 -19.16 0.26 -9.40
N SER A 249 -18.84 -0.86 -8.76
CA SER A 249 -18.21 -0.81 -7.45
C SER A 249 -17.31 -1.99 -7.13
N ASN A 250 -16.44 -1.82 -6.13
CA ASN A 250 -15.53 -2.87 -5.64
C ASN A 250 -14.63 -3.43 -6.75
N ILE A 251 -13.89 -2.54 -7.39
CA ILE A 251 -12.99 -2.88 -8.50
C ILE A 251 -11.55 -2.87 -7.99
N ARG A 252 -10.78 -3.92 -8.28
CA ARG A 252 -9.36 -4.02 -7.95
C ARG A 252 -8.55 -4.20 -9.23
N ILE A 253 -7.65 -3.27 -9.52
CA ILE A 253 -6.70 -3.31 -10.62
C ILE A 253 -5.32 -3.40 -10.00
N THR A 254 -4.74 -4.61 -9.95
CA THR A 254 -3.53 -4.87 -9.17
C THR A 254 -2.47 -5.66 -9.92
N ASN A 255 -1.18 -5.35 -9.76
CA ASN A 255 -0.09 -6.17 -10.34
C ASN A 255 -0.14 -6.29 -11.89
N ASN A 256 -0.65 -5.29 -12.61
CA ASN A 256 -0.70 -5.32 -14.07
C ASN A 256 0.48 -4.54 -14.68
N ARG A 257 0.92 -4.96 -15.86
CA ARG A 257 1.86 -4.22 -16.71
C ARG A 257 1.09 -3.63 -17.89
N ILE A 258 0.96 -2.31 -17.94
CA ILE A 258 0.16 -1.59 -18.94
C ILE A 258 1.09 -0.63 -19.69
N THR A 259 1.46 -0.97 -20.93
CA THR A 259 2.55 -0.26 -21.64
C THR A 259 2.27 0.10 -23.09
N ASN A 260 3.07 1.04 -23.59
CA ASN A 260 3.16 1.41 -25.00
C ASN A 260 1.81 1.84 -25.58
N GLY A 261 1.19 2.87 -24.99
CA GLY A 261 -0.09 3.40 -25.45
C GLY A 261 -0.02 3.83 -26.92
N LYS A 262 -1.07 3.53 -27.70
CA LYS A 262 -1.21 3.96 -29.10
C LYS A 262 -1.56 5.45 -29.18
N GLY A 263 -1.21 6.07 -30.30
CA GLY A 263 -1.44 7.48 -30.62
C GLY A 263 -0.13 8.20 -30.93
N THR A 264 -0.22 9.38 -31.54
CA THR A 264 0.93 10.26 -31.79
C THR A 264 0.84 11.58 -31.04
N ASP A 265 -0.36 11.93 -30.58
CA ASP A 265 -0.68 13.15 -29.85
C ASP A 265 -1.89 12.94 -28.92
N GLU A 266 -2.24 13.97 -28.15
CA GLU A 266 -3.35 13.92 -27.18
C GLU A 266 -4.73 13.67 -27.81
N ASN A 267 -4.94 13.98 -29.10
CA ASN A 267 -6.22 13.76 -29.78
C ASN A 267 -6.39 12.31 -30.25
N THR A 268 -5.27 11.70 -30.65
CA THR A 268 -5.23 10.34 -31.19
C THR A 268 -4.95 9.30 -30.10
N GLY A 269 -4.25 9.70 -29.04
CA GLY A 269 -3.89 8.87 -27.89
C GLY A 269 -4.99 8.64 -26.87
N GLY A 270 -4.75 7.68 -25.96
CA GLY A 270 -5.65 7.34 -24.87
C GLY A 270 -4.90 7.12 -23.55
N ASP A 271 -5.63 6.60 -22.56
CA ASP A 271 -5.19 6.56 -21.16
C ASP A 271 -4.86 5.12 -20.71
N GLY A 272 -3.96 4.96 -19.74
CA GLY A 272 -3.63 3.64 -19.19
C GLY A 272 -4.81 3.01 -18.46
N ILE A 273 -5.33 3.70 -17.45
CA ILE A 273 -6.56 3.36 -16.74
C ILE A 273 -7.47 4.57 -16.77
N LYS A 274 -8.73 4.39 -17.13
CA LYS A 274 -9.72 5.47 -17.18
C LYS A 274 -10.98 5.07 -16.44
N THR A 275 -11.45 5.91 -15.53
CA THR A 275 -12.80 5.79 -14.99
C THR A 275 -13.72 6.80 -15.65
N VAL A 276 -14.90 6.37 -16.04
CA VAL A 276 -16.01 7.22 -16.49
C VAL A 276 -17.27 6.73 -15.78
N LYS A 277 -18.24 7.59 -15.50
CA LYS A 277 -19.51 7.22 -14.83
C LYS A 277 -19.36 6.73 -13.39
N LYS A 278 -20.48 6.47 -12.71
CA LYS A 278 -20.51 6.15 -11.28
C LYS A 278 -19.66 4.92 -10.93
N CYS A 279 -18.44 5.18 -10.47
CA CYS A 279 -17.51 4.18 -9.95
C CYS A 279 -17.16 4.51 -8.48
N THR A 280 -17.26 3.52 -7.59
CA THR A 280 -16.91 3.68 -6.17
C THR A 280 -16.18 2.46 -5.61
N HIS A 281 -15.33 2.65 -4.58
CA HIS A 281 -14.51 1.57 -4.00
C HIS A 281 -13.60 0.94 -5.06
N LEU A 282 -12.71 1.75 -5.61
CA LEU A 282 -11.72 1.35 -6.61
C LEU A 282 -10.34 1.29 -5.96
N VAL A 283 -9.61 0.20 -6.19
CA VAL A 283 -8.21 0.06 -5.79
C VAL A 283 -7.36 -0.12 -7.04
N ILE A 284 -6.39 0.77 -7.25
CA ILE A 284 -5.38 0.68 -8.29
C ILE A 284 -4.03 0.55 -7.59
N SER A 285 -3.46 -0.65 -7.54
CA SER A 285 -2.21 -0.85 -6.80
C SER A 285 -1.18 -1.75 -7.45
N ASN A 286 0.12 -1.50 -7.20
CA ASN A 286 1.22 -2.33 -7.72
C ASN A 286 1.22 -2.48 -9.25
N ASN A 287 0.71 -1.50 -10.00
CA ASN A 287 0.74 -1.55 -11.46
C ASN A 287 1.97 -0.82 -12.01
N TYR A 288 2.48 -1.31 -13.14
CA TYR A 288 3.48 -0.62 -13.94
C TYR A 288 2.80 -0.04 -15.18
N ILE A 289 2.63 1.28 -15.23
CA ILE A 289 1.94 1.97 -16.32
C ILE A 289 2.94 2.89 -17.04
N LYS A 290 3.17 2.64 -18.33
CA LYS A 290 4.21 3.36 -19.07
C LYS A 290 3.83 3.75 -20.48
N GLY A 291 4.18 4.99 -20.86
CA GLY A 291 4.30 5.38 -22.27
C GLY A 291 2.94 5.55 -22.94
N PHE A 292 1.97 6.09 -22.21
CA PHE A 292 0.70 6.53 -22.79
C PHE A 292 0.83 7.97 -23.27
N VAL A 293 0.26 8.27 -24.43
CA VAL A 293 0.34 9.62 -25.01
C VAL A 293 -0.46 10.63 -24.18
N ARG A 294 -1.50 10.18 -23.49
CA ARG A 294 -2.29 10.99 -22.56
C ARG A 294 -1.94 10.70 -21.10
N ASP A 295 -2.91 10.24 -20.30
CA ASP A 295 -2.77 10.09 -18.86
C ASP A 295 -2.44 8.63 -18.48
N ALA A 296 -1.64 8.41 -17.46
CA ALA A 296 -1.45 7.04 -16.95
C ALA A 296 -2.74 6.55 -16.28
N ILE A 297 -3.33 7.40 -15.43
CA ILE A 297 -4.61 7.20 -14.78
C ILE A 297 -5.47 8.46 -14.96
N ASP A 298 -6.61 8.34 -15.64
CA ASP A 298 -7.63 9.39 -15.75
C ASP A 298 -8.84 9.03 -14.89
N LEU A 299 -8.84 9.51 -13.65
CA LEU A 299 -10.05 9.64 -12.86
C LEU A 299 -10.81 10.84 -13.41
N PHE A 300 -11.61 10.62 -14.44
CA PHE A 300 -12.40 11.63 -15.12
C PHE A 300 -13.41 12.28 -14.15
N ALA A 301 -14.65 12.58 -14.56
CA ALA A 301 -15.68 13.04 -13.62
C ALA A 301 -16.26 11.91 -12.73
N SER A 302 -15.41 10.98 -12.28
CA SER A 302 -15.76 9.74 -11.58
C SER A 302 -14.71 9.41 -10.50
N GLY A 303 -15.07 8.52 -9.58
CA GLY A 303 -14.17 8.03 -8.54
C GLY A 303 -14.51 8.59 -7.16
N ASP A 304 -15.22 7.78 -6.38
CA ASP A 304 -15.52 8.03 -4.97
C ASP A 304 -15.02 6.86 -4.12
N ARG A 305 -14.19 7.13 -3.11
CA ARG A 305 -13.48 6.09 -2.32
C ARG A 305 -12.54 5.31 -3.23
N VAL A 306 -11.46 5.97 -3.65
CA VAL A 306 -10.43 5.39 -4.52
C VAL A 306 -9.09 5.35 -3.79
N ILE A 307 -8.40 4.21 -3.88
CA ILE A 307 -7.04 4.04 -3.38
C ILE A 307 -6.12 3.81 -4.57
N ILE A 308 -5.12 4.67 -4.73
CA ILE A 308 -4.08 4.54 -5.74
C ILE A 308 -2.74 4.38 -5.03
N SER A 309 -2.22 3.15 -4.95
CA SER A 309 -1.03 2.89 -4.15
C SER A 309 0.04 2.03 -4.79
N SER A 310 1.31 2.32 -4.50
CA SER A 310 2.43 1.45 -4.89
C SER A 310 2.55 1.23 -6.42
N ASN A 311 2.04 2.15 -7.23
CA ASN A 311 2.17 2.07 -8.69
C ASN A 311 3.46 2.76 -9.17
N HIS A 312 3.95 2.34 -10.32
CA HIS A 312 4.97 3.06 -11.08
C HIS A 312 4.34 3.65 -12.34
N LEU A 313 4.23 4.98 -12.38
CA LEU A 313 3.64 5.75 -13.48
C LEU A 313 4.73 6.52 -14.21
N LEU A 314 5.02 6.10 -15.45
CA LEU A 314 6.22 6.51 -16.16
C LEU A 314 5.93 7.00 -17.58
N ASN A 315 6.53 8.12 -17.98
CA ASN A 315 6.52 8.61 -19.36
C ASN A 315 5.10 8.81 -19.95
N SER A 316 4.14 9.29 -19.17
CA SER A 316 2.86 9.74 -19.71
C SER A 316 3.00 11.13 -20.35
N GLY A 317 2.44 11.29 -21.55
CA GLY A 317 2.56 12.52 -22.33
C GLY A 317 1.83 13.73 -21.73
N VAL A 318 0.82 13.49 -20.88
CA VAL A 318 0.01 14.55 -20.26
C VAL A 318 0.12 14.54 -18.74
N LYS A 319 -0.53 13.58 -18.05
CA LYS A 319 -0.45 13.46 -16.58
C LYS A 319 -0.13 12.02 -16.16
N ALA A 320 0.54 11.86 -15.03
CA ALA A 320 0.58 10.56 -14.38
C ALA A 320 -0.82 10.22 -13.85
N MET A 321 -1.46 11.16 -13.16
CA MET A 321 -2.83 11.04 -12.68
C MET A 321 -3.62 12.32 -12.96
N ASP A 322 -4.80 12.19 -13.56
CA ASP A 322 -5.78 13.26 -13.71
C ASP A 322 -7.01 12.96 -12.86
N ILE A 323 -7.42 13.91 -12.02
CA ILE A 323 -8.54 13.81 -11.09
C ILE A 323 -9.45 15.00 -11.37
N LYS A 324 -10.62 14.76 -11.94
CA LYS A 324 -11.49 15.83 -12.44
C LYS A 324 -12.78 15.97 -11.61
N ALA A 325 -13.06 17.19 -11.18
CA ALA A 325 -14.37 17.62 -10.72
C ALA A 325 -14.97 18.61 -11.74
N ASN A 326 -16.06 18.20 -12.39
CA ASN A 326 -16.76 19.03 -13.38
C ASN A 326 -18.25 18.67 -13.45
N VAL A 327 -19.01 18.97 -12.38
CA VAL A 327 -20.44 18.65 -12.27
C VAL A 327 -21.31 19.41 -13.30
N SER A 328 -20.82 20.55 -13.81
CA SER A 328 -21.55 21.35 -14.80
C SER A 328 -21.63 20.65 -16.17
N GLN A 329 -20.55 19.97 -16.58
CA GLN A 329 -20.48 19.22 -17.83
C GLN A 329 -20.82 17.75 -17.62
N PHE A 330 -20.54 17.22 -16.42
CA PHE A 330 -20.69 15.82 -16.06
C PHE A 330 -21.47 15.69 -14.73
N PRO A 331 -22.82 15.82 -14.78
CA PRO A 331 -23.65 15.82 -13.57
C PRO A 331 -23.52 14.54 -12.74
N VAL A 332 -23.53 14.68 -11.41
CA VAL A 332 -23.25 13.59 -10.44
C VAL A 332 -24.22 12.42 -10.58
N GLU A 333 -25.47 12.69 -10.92
CA GLU A 333 -26.51 11.69 -11.15
C GLU A 333 -26.20 10.74 -12.30
N ASN A 334 -25.31 11.11 -13.22
CA ASN A 334 -24.92 10.30 -14.36
C ASN A 334 -23.44 9.91 -14.29
N TRP A 335 -22.56 10.79 -13.78
CA TRP A 335 -21.11 10.61 -13.85
C TRP A 335 -20.45 10.17 -12.54
N GLY A 336 -21.15 10.34 -11.42
CA GLY A 336 -20.64 10.06 -10.08
C GLY A 336 -20.03 11.29 -9.40
N ASN A 337 -19.55 11.07 -8.18
CA ASN A 337 -18.86 12.10 -7.40
C ASN A 337 -17.43 12.21 -7.95
N GLY A 338 -17.13 13.26 -8.73
CA GLY A 338 -15.76 13.51 -9.21
C GLY A 338 -14.78 13.72 -8.05
N GLY A 339 -13.67 12.97 -8.04
CA GLY A 339 -12.52 13.14 -7.14
C GLY A 339 -12.85 13.32 -5.66
N LYS A 340 -13.59 12.38 -5.04
CA LYS A 340 -13.90 12.44 -3.59
C LYS A 340 -13.39 11.24 -2.81
N ASN A 341 -12.85 11.50 -1.62
CA ASN A 341 -12.37 10.47 -0.70
C ASN A 341 -11.27 9.60 -1.34
N LEU A 342 -10.16 10.25 -1.75
CA LEU A 342 -9.05 9.58 -2.44
C LEU A 342 -7.86 9.41 -1.50
N ILE A 343 -7.19 8.27 -1.59
CA ILE A 343 -5.87 8.05 -0.99
C ILE A 343 -4.89 7.74 -2.12
N ILE A 344 -3.82 8.52 -2.22
CA ILE A 344 -2.78 8.37 -3.23
C ILE A 344 -1.44 8.23 -2.51
N CYS A 345 -0.92 7.01 -2.39
CA CYS A 345 0.28 6.77 -1.58
C CYS A 345 1.30 5.79 -2.14
N ASP A 346 2.56 5.93 -1.74
CA ASP A 346 3.63 5.00 -2.07
C ASP A 346 3.89 4.81 -3.58
N ASN A 347 3.47 5.75 -4.43
CA ASN A 347 3.66 5.66 -5.89
C ASN A 347 5.02 6.25 -6.31
N ILE A 348 5.59 5.71 -7.39
CA ILE A 348 6.70 6.31 -8.13
C ILE A 348 6.13 6.97 -9.38
N ILE A 349 6.26 8.28 -9.48
CA ILE A 349 5.70 9.12 -10.53
C ILE A 349 6.85 9.82 -11.25
N GLU A 350 7.25 9.25 -12.38
CA GLU A 350 8.52 9.60 -13.03
C GLU A 350 8.35 10.02 -14.49
N ALA A 351 9.08 11.07 -14.89
CA ALA A 351 9.27 11.49 -16.28
C ALA A 351 7.96 11.70 -17.07
N ASN A 352 6.89 12.10 -16.39
CA ASN A 352 5.64 12.51 -17.02
C ASN A 352 5.72 13.99 -17.38
N ALA A 353 4.75 14.50 -18.17
CA ALA A 353 4.57 15.94 -18.26
C ALA A 353 4.18 16.52 -16.90
N THR A 354 2.94 16.30 -16.44
CA THR A 354 2.49 16.64 -15.07
C THR A 354 2.44 15.36 -14.21
N GLY A 355 2.71 15.47 -12.90
CA GLY A 355 2.54 14.34 -11.98
C GLY A 355 1.06 14.06 -11.70
N ILE A 356 0.51 14.67 -10.66
CA ILE A 356 -0.90 14.57 -10.29
C ILE A 356 -1.60 15.92 -10.56
N SER A 357 -2.71 15.88 -11.29
CA SER A 357 -3.59 17.03 -11.48
C SER A 357 -4.92 16.79 -10.78
N ILE A 358 -5.17 17.53 -9.70
CA ILE A 358 -6.46 17.57 -9.00
C ILE A 358 -7.20 18.81 -9.53
N ALA A 359 -7.89 18.61 -10.65
CA ALA A 359 -8.48 19.66 -11.45
C ALA A 359 -9.96 19.90 -11.12
N ARG A 360 -10.39 21.17 -11.13
CA ARG A 360 -11.80 21.58 -11.03
C ARG A 360 -12.20 22.43 -12.24
N ASN A 361 -13.47 22.39 -12.64
CA ASN A 361 -14.01 23.32 -13.62
C ASN A 361 -14.23 24.71 -13.00
N VAL A 362 -13.97 25.76 -13.78
CA VAL A 362 -14.03 27.18 -13.42
C VAL A 362 -15.46 27.76 -13.41
N SER A 363 -16.46 27.04 -13.91
CA SER A 363 -17.79 27.62 -14.15
C SER A 363 -18.71 27.70 -12.92
N GLN A 364 -18.50 26.91 -11.85
CA GLN A 364 -19.37 26.91 -10.67
C GLN A 364 -18.62 26.79 -9.33
N GLN A 365 -19.00 27.59 -8.34
CA GLN A 365 -18.39 27.65 -7.01
C GLN A 365 -18.73 26.46 -6.08
N THR A 366 -19.55 25.50 -6.50
CA THR A 366 -19.95 24.34 -5.66
C THR A 366 -19.24 23.04 -6.05
N ASP A 367 -18.40 23.08 -7.09
CA ASP A 367 -17.74 21.93 -7.68
C ASP A 367 -16.32 21.76 -7.15
N PHE A 368 -16.09 20.77 -6.31
CA PHE A 368 -14.78 20.56 -5.68
C PHE A 368 -14.44 19.08 -5.55
N ASN A 369 -13.19 18.78 -5.89
CA ASN A 369 -12.47 17.64 -5.34
C ASN A 369 -12.40 17.81 -3.81
N TYR A 370 -12.64 16.72 -3.07
CA TYR A 370 -12.84 16.78 -1.63
C TYR A 370 -12.27 15.56 -0.91
N GLY A 371 -11.52 15.79 0.18
CA GLY A 371 -11.03 14.71 1.03
C GLY A 371 -10.03 13.83 0.29
N ILE A 372 -8.91 14.42 -0.11
CA ILE A 372 -7.86 13.72 -0.85
C ILE A 372 -6.58 13.73 0.00
N ASP A 373 -5.98 12.58 0.23
CA ASP A 373 -4.65 12.47 0.81
C ASP A 373 -3.64 12.02 -0.25
N VAL A 374 -2.59 12.81 -0.43
CA VAL A 374 -1.46 12.50 -1.30
C VAL A 374 -0.22 12.38 -0.42
N SER A 375 0.22 11.14 -0.14
CA SER A 375 1.29 10.92 0.83
C SER A 375 2.31 9.85 0.45
N HIS A 376 3.56 10.01 0.87
CA HIS A 376 4.62 9.01 0.66
C HIS A 376 4.93 8.66 -0.81
N ASN A 377 4.64 9.56 -1.76
CA ASN A 377 4.96 9.36 -3.17
C ASN A 377 6.34 9.94 -3.53
N GLN A 378 6.96 9.37 -4.57
CA GLN A 378 8.17 9.92 -5.19
C GLN A 378 7.83 10.54 -6.55
N PHE A 379 8.12 11.82 -6.71
CA PHE A 379 7.99 12.57 -7.96
C PHE A 379 9.37 12.84 -8.52
N LEU A 380 9.69 12.26 -9.66
CA LEU A 380 11.04 12.28 -10.24
C LEU A 380 10.97 12.78 -11.68
N ASN A 381 11.81 13.74 -12.06
CA ASN A 381 12.03 14.10 -13.47
C ASN A 381 10.77 14.53 -14.26
N ASN A 382 9.66 14.89 -13.61
CA ASN A 382 8.46 15.33 -14.33
C ASN A 382 8.75 16.70 -14.97
N THR A 383 8.44 16.85 -16.25
CA THR A 383 8.88 18.04 -17.00
C THR A 383 8.09 19.30 -16.62
N GLN A 384 6.88 19.14 -16.09
CA GLN A 384 6.00 20.21 -15.62
C GLN A 384 5.69 20.03 -14.12
N THR A 385 4.57 20.59 -13.66
CA THR A 385 4.19 20.60 -12.24
C THR A 385 4.01 19.18 -11.69
N SER A 386 4.54 18.90 -10.50
CA SER A 386 4.40 17.58 -9.88
C SER A 386 3.01 17.37 -9.30
N ILE A 387 2.46 18.35 -8.59
CA ILE A 387 1.09 18.31 -8.06
C ILE A 387 0.39 19.65 -8.33
N GLN A 388 -0.74 19.60 -9.04
CA GLN A 388 -1.70 20.70 -9.11
C GLN A 388 -2.87 20.35 -8.20
N ALA A 389 -3.16 21.20 -7.21
CA ALA A 389 -4.17 20.93 -6.19
C ALA A 389 -5.24 22.01 -6.14
N TYR A 390 -6.45 21.69 -6.63
CA TYR A 390 -7.64 22.55 -6.57
C TYR A 390 -8.80 21.79 -5.91
N GLY A 391 -9.34 22.33 -4.81
CA GLY A 391 -10.41 21.67 -4.06
C GLY A 391 -10.40 22.01 -2.58
N LYS A 392 -11.00 21.14 -1.76
CA LYS A 392 -11.08 21.32 -0.31
C LYS A 392 -10.60 20.08 0.44
N HIS A 393 -9.98 20.26 1.60
CA HIS A 393 -9.50 19.15 2.43
C HIS A 393 -8.58 18.21 1.66
N ILE A 394 -7.57 18.80 1.03
CA ILE A 394 -6.52 18.07 0.31
C ILE A 394 -5.26 18.13 1.17
N ASN A 395 -4.77 16.96 1.58
CA ASN A 395 -3.52 16.83 2.31
C ASN A 395 -2.43 16.36 1.34
N ILE A 396 -1.26 16.97 1.42
CA ILE A 396 -0.09 16.62 0.63
C ILE A 396 1.07 16.47 1.62
N SER A 397 1.43 15.24 1.96
CA SER A 397 2.40 15.03 3.05
C SER A 397 3.43 13.94 2.81
N ASN A 398 4.63 14.08 3.38
CA ASN A 398 5.66 13.04 3.32
C ASN A 398 6.05 12.61 1.89
N ASN A 399 5.88 13.48 0.88
CA ASN A 399 6.28 13.18 -0.48
C ASN A 399 7.72 13.65 -0.75
N PHE A 400 8.39 12.98 -1.68
CA PHE A 400 9.72 13.33 -2.15
C PHE A 400 9.66 13.84 -3.59
N PHE A 401 10.19 15.04 -3.84
CA PHE A 401 10.21 15.70 -5.14
C PHE A 401 11.66 15.94 -5.57
N LYS A 402 12.06 15.35 -6.68
CA LYS A 402 13.40 15.55 -7.24
C LYS A 402 13.39 15.81 -8.75
N ASP A 403 14.14 16.83 -9.18
CA ASP A 403 14.38 17.16 -10.59
C ASP A 403 13.10 17.38 -11.42
N ASN A 404 12.02 17.89 -10.80
CA ASN A 404 10.73 18.17 -11.48
C ASN A 404 10.66 19.60 -12.01
N GLY A 405 9.69 19.92 -12.88
CA GLY A 405 9.47 21.27 -13.40
C GLY A 405 10.60 21.76 -14.30
N THR A 406 11.23 20.84 -15.04
CA THR A 406 12.43 21.09 -15.85
C THR A 406 12.14 21.65 -17.25
N SER A 407 10.88 21.77 -17.66
CA SER A 407 10.51 22.35 -18.96
C SER A 407 10.84 23.84 -19.05
N THR A 408 11.31 24.27 -20.22
CA THR A 408 11.52 25.69 -20.54
C THR A 408 10.27 26.38 -21.11
N ALA A 409 9.18 25.63 -21.33
CA ALA A 409 7.96 26.15 -21.95
C ALA A 409 7.16 27.08 -21.02
N GLY A 410 7.43 27.05 -19.73
CA GLY A 410 6.69 27.83 -18.75
C GLY A 410 7.25 27.70 -17.34
N ALA A 411 6.59 28.42 -16.45
CA ALA A 411 6.87 28.39 -15.02
C ALA A 411 6.11 27.23 -14.36
N TYR A 412 6.83 26.18 -13.98
CA TYR A 412 6.25 24.99 -13.37
C TYR A 412 6.73 24.87 -11.92
N HIS A 413 5.77 24.82 -11.00
CA HIS A 413 6.01 24.66 -9.57
C HIS A 413 6.04 23.17 -9.20
N CYS A 414 6.62 22.76 -8.07
CA CYS A 414 6.46 21.37 -7.66
C CYS A 414 5.03 21.13 -7.17
N ILE A 415 4.59 21.91 -6.18
CA ILE A 415 3.22 21.94 -5.72
C ILE A 415 2.60 23.29 -6.07
N GLN A 416 1.52 23.25 -6.83
CA GLN A 416 0.70 24.40 -7.17
C GLN A 416 -0.67 24.29 -6.48
N CYS A 417 -0.91 25.18 -5.51
CA CYS A 417 -2.15 25.25 -4.74
C CYS A 417 -3.03 26.35 -5.34
N GLY A 418 -4.02 25.99 -6.16
CA GLY A 418 -4.78 26.95 -6.98
C GLY A 418 -4.02 27.45 -8.20
N ASP A 419 -4.65 28.24 -9.08
CA ASP A 419 -4.08 28.65 -10.38
C ASP A 419 -4.09 30.17 -10.66
N ASN A 420 -4.33 30.99 -9.64
CA ASN A 420 -4.58 32.43 -9.77
C ASN A 420 -5.86 32.76 -10.54
N THR A 421 -6.92 32.00 -10.29
CA THR A 421 -8.31 32.40 -10.57
C THR A 421 -9.16 32.16 -9.33
N LEU A 422 -10.13 33.04 -9.03
CA LEU A 422 -11.07 32.84 -7.91
C LEU A 422 -11.89 31.54 -8.06
N ALA A 423 -11.95 31.03 -9.29
CA ALA A 423 -12.62 29.82 -9.67
C ALA A 423 -11.74 28.56 -9.63
N ARG A 424 -10.46 28.63 -9.24
CA ARG A 424 -9.50 27.50 -9.04
C ARG A 424 -8.51 27.81 -7.88
N THR A 425 -9.05 27.88 -6.67
CA THR A 425 -8.43 27.96 -5.33
C THR A 425 -8.24 26.60 -4.62
N LEU A 426 -7.43 26.61 -3.56
CA LEU A 426 -7.30 25.51 -2.58
C LEU A 426 -7.79 25.96 -1.20
N GLU A 427 -8.58 25.13 -0.51
CA GLU A 427 -9.14 25.46 0.81
C GLU A 427 -8.94 24.33 1.83
N ASN A 428 -8.65 24.68 3.09
CA ASN A 428 -8.54 23.73 4.21
C ASN A 428 -7.53 22.59 3.92
N ALA A 429 -6.38 22.91 3.35
CA ALA A 429 -5.35 21.95 2.96
C ALA A 429 -4.18 21.91 3.95
N ILE A 430 -3.52 20.77 4.07
CA ILE A 430 -2.26 20.63 4.82
C ILE A 430 -1.18 20.16 3.85
N ILE A 431 -0.13 20.95 3.70
CA ILE A 431 1.07 20.59 2.96
C ILE A 431 2.21 20.42 3.97
N SER A 432 2.60 19.18 4.29
CA SER A 432 3.51 18.95 5.40
C SER A 432 4.57 17.87 5.21
N GLU A 433 5.73 18.06 5.81
CA GLU A 433 6.81 17.05 5.84
C GLU A 433 7.25 16.57 4.45
N ASN A 434 7.09 17.41 3.42
CA ASN A 434 7.54 17.09 2.07
C ASN A 434 9.01 17.51 1.88
N MET A 435 9.75 16.75 1.07
CA MET A 435 11.14 17.03 0.74
C MET A 435 11.29 17.37 -0.75
N PHE A 436 11.87 18.53 -1.04
CA PHE A 436 12.12 19.05 -2.38
C PHE A 436 13.62 19.18 -2.60
N VAL A 437 14.13 18.50 -3.62
CA VAL A 437 15.54 18.49 -3.99
C VAL A 437 15.68 18.89 -5.46
N ASN A 438 16.43 19.95 -5.76
CA ASN A 438 16.81 20.29 -7.14
C ASN A 438 15.63 20.38 -8.12
N ASN A 439 14.49 20.99 -7.79
CA ASN A 439 13.41 21.12 -8.77
C ASN A 439 13.43 22.48 -9.46
N GLY A 440 12.72 22.61 -10.57
CA GLY A 440 12.64 23.79 -11.42
C GLY A 440 13.62 23.75 -12.58
N ASN A 441 13.79 24.91 -13.22
CA ASN A 441 14.70 25.07 -14.36
C ASN A 441 15.49 26.37 -14.18
N LYS A 442 16.81 26.31 -14.34
CA LYS A 442 17.71 27.47 -14.22
C LYS A 442 17.41 28.61 -15.20
N VAL A 443 16.93 28.26 -16.40
CA VAL A 443 16.59 29.19 -17.48
C VAL A 443 15.31 29.95 -17.20
N VAL A 444 14.32 29.32 -16.53
CA VAL A 444 13.04 29.95 -16.20
C VAL A 444 13.19 30.73 -14.90
N THR A 445 13.65 31.99 -15.02
CA THR A 445 14.18 32.71 -13.87
C THR A 445 13.15 33.26 -12.89
N ASN A 446 11.84 33.32 -13.21
CA ASN A 446 10.90 34.14 -12.44
C ASN A 446 9.74 33.40 -11.74
N ALA A 447 9.58 32.07 -11.86
CA ALA A 447 8.38 31.41 -11.32
C ALA A 447 8.43 29.87 -11.14
N SER A 448 9.56 29.29 -10.73
CA SER A 448 9.63 27.85 -10.41
C SER A 448 9.81 27.61 -8.90
N TYR A 449 8.71 27.63 -8.16
CA TYR A 449 8.67 27.46 -6.70
C TYR A 449 8.52 25.99 -6.30
N ALA A 450 9.06 25.62 -5.13
CA ALA A 450 8.76 24.33 -4.52
C ALA A 450 7.28 24.24 -4.13
N ILE A 451 6.76 25.29 -3.47
CA ILE A 451 5.33 25.40 -3.13
C ILE A 451 4.84 26.78 -3.55
N TYR A 452 3.79 26.82 -4.36
CA TYR A 452 3.13 28.04 -4.78
C TYR A 452 1.67 28.04 -4.31
N VAL A 453 1.30 29.00 -3.46
CA VAL A 453 -0.07 29.22 -3.01
C VAL A 453 -0.68 30.37 -3.77
N SER A 454 -1.61 30.06 -4.68
CA SER A 454 -2.28 31.03 -5.54
C SER A 454 -3.31 31.87 -4.79
N PHE A 455 -3.65 33.04 -5.35
CA PHE A 455 -4.59 33.97 -4.72
C PHE A 455 -5.97 33.34 -4.50
N GLY A 456 -6.68 33.78 -3.46
CA GLY A 456 -7.99 33.24 -3.08
C GLY A 456 -7.96 31.88 -2.37
N SER A 457 -6.80 31.20 -2.32
CA SER A 457 -6.63 30.01 -1.47
C SER A 457 -6.69 30.38 0.01
N SER A 458 -7.25 29.49 0.84
CA SER A 458 -7.49 29.81 2.26
C SER A 458 -7.38 28.64 3.22
N ASN A 459 -7.12 28.95 4.49
CA ASN A 459 -7.04 28.01 5.61
C ASN A 459 -6.06 26.85 5.35
N CYS A 460 -4.95 27.14 4.67
CA CYS A 460 -3.95 26.13 4.34
C CYS A 460 -2.78 26.17 5.33
N GLY A 461 -2.35 25.02 5.80
CA GLY A 461 -1.18 24.86 6.66
C GLY A 461 0.02 24.31 5.89
N LEU A 462 1.16 24.98 5.97
CA LEU A 462 2.42 24.58 5.34
C LEU A 462 3.44 24.30 6.47
N PHE A 463 3.70 23.02 6.75
CA PHE A 463 4.43 22.61 7.97
C PHE A 463 5.59 21.66 7.71
N GLY A 464 6.78 21.89 8.30
CA GLY A 464 7.85 20.89 8.29
C GLY A 464 8.46 20.57 6.92
N ASN A 465 8.13 21.32 5.86
CA ASN A 465 8.62 21.04 4.52
C ASN A 465 10.11 21.42 4.40
N THR A 466 10.88 20.63 3.69
CA THR A 466 12.31 20.87 3.44
C THR A 466 12.56 21.12 1.95
N VAL A 467 13.08 22.30 1.61
CA VAL A 467 13.49 22.67 0.26
C VAL A 467 15.00 22.90 0.22
N VAL A 468 15.69 22.18 -0.66
CA VAL A 468 17.16 22.17 -0.72
C VAL A 468 17.64 21.95 -2.15
N ASN A 469 18.82 22.46 -2.49
CA ASN A 469 19.61 21.84 -3.57
C ASN A 469 20.71 20.97 -2.99
N ASP A 470 20.97 19.82 -3.62
CA ASP A 470 22.16 19.04 -3.33
C ASP A 470 23.42 19.65 -3.96
N SER A 471 24.58 19.03 -3.67
CA SER A 471 25.87 19.50 -4.15
C SER A 471 26.12 19.27 -5.63
N VAL A 472 25.27 18.48 -6.31
CA VAL A 472 25.49 17.99 -7.67
C VAL A 472 24.81 18.91 -8.69
N GLU A 473 23.53 19.23 -8.49
CA GLU A 473 22.77 20.08 -9.42
C GLU A 473 21.90 21.13 -8.72
N LYS A 474 22.35 22.39 -8.67
CA LYS A 474 21.60 23.47 -8.02
C LYS A 474 20.55 24.12 -8.90
N ILE A 475 19.46 23.44 -9.25
CA ILE A 475 18.46 24.00 -10.19
C ILE A 475 17.25 24.67 -9.50
N GLN A 476 17.00 24.41 -8.21
CA GLN A 476 15.96 25.10 -7.44
C GLN A 476 16.37 26.53 -7.13
N ARG A 477 15.61 27.47 -7.70
CA ARG A 477 15.79 28.91 -7.49
C ARG A 477 14.94 29.47 -6.36
N TYR A 478 13.76 28.89 -6.11
CA TYR A 478 12.77 29.44 -5.18
C TYR A 478 12.12 28.41 -4.26
N GLY A 479 11.90 28.79 -3.00
CA GLY A 479 11.25 27.97 -1.98
C GLY A 479 9.72 28.06 -2.03
N ILE A 480 9.13 28.71 -1.03
CA ILE A 480 7.68 28.83 -0.83
C ILE A 480 7.20 30.23 -1.20
N TYR A 481 6.16 30.32 -2.03
CA TYR A 481 5.49 31.56 -2.39
C TYR A 481 4.02 31.55 -2.00
N ILE A 482 3.53 32.66 -1.43
CA ILE A 482 2.13 32.85 -1.09
C ILE A 482 1.65 34.14 -1.72
N ASN A 483 0.65 34.01 -2.59
CA ASN A 483 0.11 35.14 -3.33
C ASN A 483 -0.78 36.03 -2.45
N ASP A 484 -1.07 37.23 -2.95
CA ASP A 484 -2.01 38.17 -2.36
C ASP A 484 -3.43 37.57 -2.26
N GLN A 485 -4.28 38.17 -1.42
CA GLN A 485 -5.68 37.74 -1.25
C GLN A 485 -5.88 36.28 -0.78
N THR A 486 -4.84 35.67 -0.20
CA THR A 486 -4.96 34.41 0.54
C THR A 486 -5.33 34.70 2.01
N LYS A 487 -6.04 33.77 2.65
CA LYS A 487 -6.57 33.96 4.02
C LYS A 487 -6.27 32.79 4.93
N GLY A 488 -5.91 33.03 6.19
CA GLY A 488 -5.71 31.96 7.17
C GLY A 488 -4.59 30.99 6.81
N ILE A 489 -3.53 31.48 6.15
CA ILE A 489 -2.38 30.65 5.79
C ILE A 489 -1.48 30.51 7.01
N LYS A 490 -1.09 29.28 7.33
CA LYS A 490 -0.22 28.96 8.47
C LYS A 490 1.11 28.43 7.95
N LEU A 491 2.22 28.99 8.41
CA LEU A 491 3.56 28.49 8.09
C LEU A 491 4.30 28.15 9.37
N ARG A 492 4.85 26.94 9.47
CA ARG A 492 5.61 26.52 10.66
C ARG A 492 6.69 25.51 10.30
N ASN A 493 7.88 25.63 10.89
CA ASN A 493 8.96 24.63 10.83
C ASN A 493 9.41 24.23 9.40
N ASN A 494 9.21 25.07 8.39
CA ASN A 494 9.74 24.80 7.06
C ASN A 494 11.23 25.15 6.98
N THR A 495 12.02 24.31 6.33
CA THR A 495 13.46 24.52 6.10
C THR A 495 13.68 24.85 4.62
N ILE A 496 14.31 25.98 4.31
CA ILE A 496 14.68 26.38 2.95
C ILE A 496 16.16 26.76 2.95
N LYS A 497 16.98 26.06 2.18
CA LYS A 497 18.43 26.29 2.15
C LYS A 497 19.06 25.93 0.81
N ASP A 498 20.27 26.43 0.59
CA ASP A 498 21.15 26.06 -0.53
C ASP A 498 20.56 26.32 -1.93
N LEU A 499 19.66 27.31 -2.08
CA LEU A 499 19.06 27.65 -3.37
C LEU A 499 20.01 28.48 -4.26
N ASP A 500 19.87 28.35 -5.59
CA ASP A 500 20.66 29.11 -6.60
C ASP A 500 20.09 30.53 -6.83
N GLY A 501 18.87 30.76 -6.33
CA GLY A 501 18.15 32.03 -6.40
C GLY A 501 17.87 32.63 -5.02
N ALA A 502 16.79 33.40 -4.92
CA ALA A 502 16.44 34.10 -3.70
C ALA A 502 15.78 33.15 -2.67
N ASN A 503 16.25 33.15 -1.41
CA ASN A 503 15.78 32.27 -0.33
C ASN A 503 14.38 32.61 0.24
N TYR A 504 13.60 33.51 -0.38
CA TYR A 504 12.53 34.26 0.32
C TYR A 504 11.11 33.70 0.16
N THR A 505 10.31 33.94 1.20
CA THR A 505 8.84 33.91 1.22
C THR A 505 8.34 35.35 1.05
N PHE A 506 7.76 35.69 -0.10
CA PHE A 506 7.06 36.97 -0.29
C PHE A 506 5.59 36.81 0.05
N ILE A 507 5.03 37.76 0.81
CA ILE A 507 3.59 37.92 1.01
C ILE A 507 3.22 39.40 0.84
N ASN A 508 2.64 39.74 -0.30
CA ASN A 508 1.96 41.02 -0.50
C ASN A 508 0.49 40.84 -0.07
N GLY A 509 0.10 41.35 1.11
CA GLY A 509 -1.32 41.42 1.50
C GLY A 509 -2.03 40.12 1.90
N ALA A 510 -1.34 39.02 2.25
CA ALA A 510 -2.00 37.85 2.85
C ALA A 510 -2.12 37.93 4.37
N GLU A 511 -3.13 37.23 4.90
CA GLU A 511 -3.38 37.08 6.33
C GLU A 511 -2.68 35.81 6.87
N ILE A 512 -1.54 35.99 7.55
CA ILE A 512 -0.78 34.92 8.20
C ILE A 512 -1.14 34.85 9.69
N ASP A 513 -1.43 33.64 10.19
CA ASP A 513 -1.50 33.34 11.63
C ASP A 513 -0.06 33.12 12.14
N ASN A 514 0.55 34.17 12.71
CA ASN A 514 1.98 34.22 13.03
C ASN A 514 2.32 33.43 14.32
N ASP A 515 2.83 32.22 14.13
CA ASP A 515 3.60 31.43 15.12
C ASP A 515 5.10 31.37 14.69
N LEU A 516 5.59 32.43 14.03
CA LEU A 516 6.97 32.59 13.57
C LEU A 516 7.91 32.67 14.79
N VAL A 517 8.51 31.53 15.15
CA VAL A 517 9.58 31.45 16.13
C VAL A 517 10.73 32.34 15.68
N ALA A 518 11.01 33.36 16.50
CA ALA A 518 12.24 34.14 16.47
C ALA A 518 13.43 33.20 16.70
N GLY A 519 14.30 33.08 15.68
CA GLY A 519 15.55 32.35 15.82
C GLY A 519 16.02 31.64 14.55
N SER A 520 16.36 32.38 13.50
CA SER A 520 17.43 31.94 12.60
C SER A 520 18.49 33.03 12.53
N LYS A 521 19.57 32.79 13.29
CA LYS A 521 20.90 33.24 12.85
C LYS A 521 21.17 32.48 11.54
N ASP A 522 21.61 33.23 10.55
CA ASP A 522 21.99 32.82 9.19
C ASP A 522 20.82 32.57 8.22
N GLY A 523 20.34 33.66 7.59
CA GLY A 523 19.81 33.59 6.22
C GLY A 523 18.46 34.23 5.90
N PHE A 524 17.68 34.73 6.88
CA PHE A 524 16.37 35.35 6.61
C PHE A 524 16.43 36.88 6.67
N THR A 525 16.57 37.53 5.51
CA THR A 525 16.35 38.98 5.38
C THR A 525 14.94 39.22 4.84
N LEU A 526 14.00 39.61 5.72
CA LEU A 526 12.73 40.21 5.31
C LEU A 526 13.00 41.60 4.73
N GLN A 527 13.26 41.70 3.42
CA GLN A 527 13.35 42.99 2.72
C GLN A 527 12.08 43.25 1.90
N ASN A 528 11.48 44.42 2.16
CA ASN A 528 10.41 45.09 1.42
C ASN A 528 8.97 44.60 1.68
N ILE A 529 8.39 45.04 2.81
CA ILE A 529 6.95 45.31 2.88
C ILE A 529 6.76 46.79 3.23
N THR A 530 6.37 47.59 2.22
CA THR A 530 5.76 48.90 2.42
C THR A 530 4.30 48.66 2.81
N ALA A 531 4.01 48.57 4.11
CA ALA A 531 2.64 48.59 4.60
C ALA A 531 2.24 50.04 4.92
N THR A 532 1.55 50.70 3.99
CA THR A 532 0.75 51.90 4.30
C THR A 532 -0.46 51.48 5.11
N GLY A 533 -0.42 51.70 6.43
CA GLY A 533 -1.56 51.51 7.30
C GLY A 533 -1.17 51.47 8.77
N ASN A 534 -1.41 52.58 9.47
CA ASN A 534 -1.26 52.77 10.91
C ASN A 534 -1.31 51.49 11.75
N LYS A 535 -0.21 51.13 12.43
CA LYS A 535 -0.23 50.83 13.88
C LYS A 535 1.12 51.16 14.51
N THR A 536 1.01 51.76 15.68
CA THR A 536 2.06 52.15 16.60
C THR A 536 2.93 50.96 17.00
N ASP A 537 4.23 51.22 17.01
CA ASP A 537 5.26 50.38 17.60
C ASP A 537 4.88 50.08 19.06
N ARG A 538 4.55 48.82 19.37
CA ARG A 538 4.50 48.33 20.75
C ARG A 538 5.57 47.27 20.90
N GLY A 539 6.47 47.53 21.84
CA GLY A 539 7.55 46.66 22.23
C GLY A 539 7.07 45.24 22.50
N ILE A 540 8.01 44.32 22.29
CA ILE A 540 7.96 42.88 22.55
C ILE A 540 7.16 42.62 23.84
N ASP A 541 5.94 42.12 23.69
CA ASP A 541 5.12 41.67 24.81
C ASP A 541 5.43 40.17 25.00
N HIS A 542 6.10 39.82 26.10
CA HIS A 542 6.45 38.43 26.46
C HIS A 542 5.21 37.59 26.88
N VAL A 543 4.00 38.12 26.68
CA VAL A 543 2.71 37.50 27.03
C VAL A 543 2.01 37.03 25.75
N PHE A 544 1.97 35.72 25.50
CA PHE A 544 1.40 35.18 24.25
C PHE A 544 -0.13 35.19 24.23
N LYS A 545 -0.79 35.07 25.40
CA LYS A 545 -2.26 35.10 25.50
C LYS A 545 -2.71 35.70 26.82
N THR A 546 -3.46 36.80 26.76
CA THR A 546 -4.38 37.21 27.83
C THR A 546 -5.79 36.97 27.35
N ASN A 547 -6.58 36.14 28.04
CA ASN A 547 -8.02 36.17 27.84
C ASN A 547 -8.65 37.23 28.76
N ALA A 548 -9.88 37.67 28.45
CA ALA A 548 -10.61 38.64 29.27
C ALA A 548 -10.89 38.16 30.72
N ASN A 549 -10.55 36.90 31.04
CA ASN A 549 -10.85 36.23 32.30
C ASN A 549 -9.60 36.02 33.20
N GLY A 550 -8.45 36.64 32.89
CA GLY A 550 -7.29 36.69 33.79
C GLY A 550 -6.33 35.51 33.76
N LEU A 551 -6.41 34.62 32.76
CA LEU A 551 -5.40 33.59 32.48
C LEU A 551 -4.27 34.18 31.63
N ARG A 552 -3.01 33.91 32.00
CA ARG A 552 -1.82 34.37 31.29
C ARG A 552 -0.86 33.21 31.01
N GLU A 553 -0.33 33.15 29.80
CA GLU A 553 0.80 32.27 29.44
C GLU A 553 1.99 33.13 28.97
N ILE A 554 3.13 32.95 29.64
CA ILE A 554 4.40 33.60 29.34
C ILE A 554 5.34 32.52 28.79
N LEU A 555 5.89 32.73 27.59
CA LEU A 555 6.90 31.85 27.01
C LEU A 555 8.29 32.43 27.27
N GLN A 556 9.25 31.57 27.63
CA GLN A 556 10.65 31.93 27.89
C GLN A 556 10.81 33.19 28.77
N PRO A 557 10.37 33.14 30.04
CA PRO A 557 10.56 34.27 30.94
C PRO A 557 12.05 34.62 31.08
N GLY A 558 12.37 35.91 31.16
CA GLY A 558 13.73 36.44 31.14
C GLY A 558 14.60 35.86 32.26
N ASP A 559 15.85 35.51 31.92
CA ASP A 559 16.88 34.96 32.80
C ASP A 559 16.50 33.66 33.55
N ALA A 560 15.42 32.98 33.13
CA ALA A 560 14.92 31.75 33.76
C ALA A 560 15.66 30.49 33.28
N PHE A 561 16.98 30.44 33.44
CA PHE A 561 17.79 29.27 33.09
C PHE A 561 18.93 29.02 34.10
N PHE A 562 19.39 27.77 34.18
CA PHE A 562 20.59 27.33 34.87
C PHE A 562 21.56 26.71 33.86
N LEU A 563 22.81 27.14 33.90
CA LEU A 563 23.86 26.66 33.00
C LEU A 563 25.16 26.49 33.77
N ASP A 564 25.72 25.29 33.71
CA ASP A 564 27.05 24.98 34.22
C ASP A 564 27.78 24.08 33.22
N ASN A 565 29.03 24.41 32.88
CA ASN A 565 29.84 23.68 31.89
C ASN A 565 30.84 22.69 32.54
N SER A 566 30.82 22.55 33.86
CA SER A 566 31.71 21.67 34.61
C SER A 566 31.41 20.20 34.33
N SER A 567 32.47 19.38 34.23
CA SER A 567 32.35 17.94 33.93
C SER A 567 31.69 17.13 35.04
N SER A 568 31.68 17.64 36.27
CA SER A 568 30.96 17.08 37.40
C SER A 568 30.68 18.19 38.43
N VAL A 569 29.42 18.39 38.78
CA VAL A 569 28.99 19.27 39.89
C VAL A 569 27.91 18.56 40.70
N THR A 570 27.90 18.77 42.02
CA THR A 570 26.97 18.08 42.93
C THR A 570 26.13 19.11 43.67
N GLY A 571 24.80 18.93 43.66
CA GLY A 571 23.87 19.81 44.35
C GLY A 571 22.47 19.82 43.74
N ALA A 572 21.53 20.47 44.44
CA ALA A 572 20.18 20.70 43.94
C ALA A 572 20.15 21.97 43.10
N VAL A 573 19.59 21.91 41.88
CA VAL A 573 19.38 23.13 41.08
C VAL A 573 18.16 23.86 41.61
N LYS A 574 18.33 25.11 42.04
CA LYS A 574 17.26 26.03 42.42
C LYS A 574 16.92 26.94 41.24
N ILE A 575 15.65 27.00 40.86
CA ILE A 575 15.07 28.07 40.02
C ILE A 575 14.21 28.95 40.93
N THR A 576 14.62 30.19 41.13
CA THR A 576 13.89 31.18 41.92
C THR A 576 12.83 31.86 41.05
N LEU A 577 11.60 31.90 41.53
CA LEU A 577 10.48 32.58 40.88
C LEU A 577 10.52 34.09 41.19
N PRO A 578 9.87 34.95 40.39
CA PRO A 578 9.90 36.41 40.58
C PRO A 578 9.24 36.91 41.88
N PHE A 579 8.39 36.10 42.50
CA PHE A 579 7.58 36.51 43.65
C PHE A 579 7.62 35.48 44.79
N GLY A 580 7.44 35.98 46.02
CA GLY A 580 7.12 35.19 47.21
C GLY A 580 5.66 34.71 47.22
N TRP A 581 4.96 34.85 48.34
CA TRP A 581 3.56 34.43 48.48
C TRP A 581 2.60 35.50 47.94
N ASN A 582 2.15 35.37 46.69
CA ASN A 582 1.32 36.39 46.04
C ASN A 582 -0.06 35.90 45.55
N ASN A 583 -0.51 34.70 45.95
CA ASN A 583 -1.78 34.10 45.52
C ASN A 583 -1.84 33.84 44.01
N THR A 584 -0.87 33.10 43.49
CA THR A 584 -0.81 32.69 42.09
C THR A 584 -1.00 31.20 41.97
N ILE A 585 -1.94 30.79 41.12
CA ILE A 585 -2.01 29.41 40.64
C ILE A 585 -1.16 29.33 39.39
N MET A 586 -0.18 28.43 39.36
CA MET A 586 0.79 28.37 38.27
C MET A 586 1.08 26.95 37.77
N SER A 587 1.48 26.89 36.50
CA SER A 587 2.09 25.72 35.85
C SER A 587 3.36 26.17 35.15
N VAL A 588 4.52 25.68 35.59
CA VAL A 588 5.84 25.99 35.03
C VAL A 588 6.36 24.79 34.25
N ARG A 589 6.74 25.00 32.99
CA ARG A 589 7.38 23.99 32.14
C ARG A 589 8.86 24.29 32.02
N LEU A 590 9.70 23.29 32.27
CA LEU A 590 11.15 23.36 32.18
C LEU A 590 11.67 22.24 31.29
N SER A 591 12.77 22.48 30.61
CA SER A 591 13.47 21.47 29.83
C SER A 591 14.96 21.50 30.14
N GLY A 592 15.60 20.34 30.16
CA GLY A 592 16.96 20.20 30.62
C GLY A 592 17.76 19.15 29.89
N ASN A 593 19.06 19.40 29.77
CA ASN A 593 20.06 18.49 29.25
C ASN A 593 21.17 18.29 30.28
N ASN A 594 21.59 17.05 30.46
CA ASN A 594 22.76 16.65 31.23
C ASN A 594 23.68 15.83 30.32
N TYR A 595 24.95 16.21 30.23
CA TYR A 595 25.91 15.50 29.40
C TYR A 595 26.25 14.14 30.00
N ASN A 596 25.96 13.07 29.27
CA ASN A 596 26.41 11.71 29.59
C ASN A 596 26.99 11.07 28.33
N GLN A 597 28.26 10.65 28.40
CA GLN A 597 28.99 10.09 27.26
C GLN A 597 28.27 8.84 26.74
N GLY A 598 27.91 8.84 25.46
CA GLY A 598 27.30 7.70 24.77
C GLY A 598 25.79 7.53 24.93
N THR A 599 25.09 8.23 25.84
CA THR A 599 23.65 7.99 26.07
C THR A 599 22.75 9.22 26.20
N GLY A 600 23.26 10.46 26.07
CA GLY A 600 22.50 11.72 26.01
C GLY A 600 21.31 11.84 27.00
N GLN A 601 21.47 12.57 28.11
CA GLN A 601 20.38 12.72 29.09
C GLN A 601 19.60 14.00 28.84
N HIS A 602 18.38 13.87 28.31
CA HIS A 602 17.40 14.94 28.16
C HIS A 602 16.17 14.66 29.03
N PHE A 603 15.61 15.71 29.65
CA PHE A 603 14.42 15.62 30.48
C PHE A 603 13.55 16.88 30.38
N ASP A 604 12.24 16.70 30.57
CA ASP A 604 11.27 17.79 30.71
C ASP A 604 10.56 17.68 32.05
N ILE A 605 10.23 18.83 32.64
CA ILE A 605 9.54 18.95 33.91
C ILE A 605 8.34 19.87 33.71
N THR A 606 7.14 19.41 34.08
CA THR A 606 6.00 20.30 34.32
C THR A 606 5.70 20.28 35.81
N VAL A 607 5.74 21.42 36.48
CA VAL A 607 5.39 21.55 37.89
C VAL A 607 4.25 22.53 38.05
N THR A 608 3.23 22.14 38.80
CA THR A 608 2.06 22.95 39.09
C THR A 608 1.90 23.16 40.59
N GLY A 609 1.28 24.27 40.98
CA GLY A 609 0.99 24.55 42.38
C GLY A 609 0.43 25.95 42.58
N MET A 610 -0.08 26.20 43.78
CA MET A 610 -0.53 27.52 44.20
C MET A 610 0.34 28.04 45.34
N ASN A 611 0.89 29.27 45.20
CA ASN A 611 1.59 29.96 46.28
C ASN A 611 0.60 30.86 47.05
N THR A 612 0.17 30.44 48.24
CA THR A 612 -0.85 31.18 49.02
C THR A 612 -0.21 32.13 50.03
N SER A 613 -0.67 33.39 50.04
CA SER A 613 -0.32 34.36 51.10
C SER A 613 -1.01 34.01 52.41
N ALA A 614 -2.21 33.41 52.35
CA ALA A 614 -2.88 32.85 53.52
C ALA A 614 -2.14 31.58 53.95
N GLY A 615 -1.47 31.64 55.11
CA GLY A 615 -0.67 30.53 55.65
C GLY A 615 0.75 30.40 55.08
N SER A 616 1.16 31.27 54.15
CA SER A 616 2.52 31.34 53.59
C SER A 616 3.10 29.98 53.17
N GLY A 617 2.43 29.32 52.22
CA GLY A 617 2.79 27.97 51.80
C GLY A 617 2.36 27.60 50.39
N TRP A 618 2.82 26.44 49.94
CA TRP A 618 2.42 25.84 48.67
C TRP A 618 1.25 24.88 48.87
N THR A 619 0.25 24.94 47.98
CA THR A 619 -0.89 24.02 47.96
C THR A 619 -1.10 23.43 46.56
N SER A 620 -1.76 22.27 46.51
CA SER A 620 -2.14 21.58 45.26
C SER A 620 -0.97 21.32 44.31
N GLY A 621 0.21 20.97 44.85
CA GLY A 621 1.40 20.74 44.06
C GLY A 621 1.36 19.41 43.29
N SER A 622 1.52 19.45 41.97
CA SER A 622 1.83 18.26 41.15
C SER A 622 3.10 18.47 40.32
N ALA A 623 3.79 17.37 39.99
CA ALA A 623 4.92 17.41 39.07
C ALA A 623 4.85 16.25 38.09
N LYS A 624 5.24 16.50 36.85
CA LYS A 624 5.46 15.49 35.82
C LYS A 624 6.90 15.63 35.32
N VAL A 625 7.64 14.53 35.35
CA VAL A 625 9.02 14.46 34.82
C VAL A 625 9.05 13.40 33.72
N THR A 626 9.54 13.77 32.54
CA THR A 626 9.74 12.84 31.40
C THR A 626 11.20 12.85 30.95
N GLY A 627 11.64 11.77 30.32
CA GLY A 627 13.01 11.64 29.82
C GLY A 627 14.02 11.13 30.85
N ARG A 628 15.26 10.92 30.40
CA ARG A 628 16.35 10.36 31.21
C ARG A 628 17.01 11.47 32.02
N ASN A 629 16.99 11.34 33.35
CA ASN A 629 17.45 12.38 34.25
C ASN A 629 18.40 11.86 35.34
N PRO A 630 19.31 12.69 35.88
CA PRO A 630 20.26 12.30 36.94
C PRO A 630 19.70 12.44 38.37
N PHE A 631 18.48 12.95 38.55
CA PHE A 631 17.94 13.37 39.84
C PHE A 631 16.76 12.52 40.34
N SER A 632 16.59 11.31 39.79
CA SER A 632 15.55 10.36 40.16
C SER A 632 14.13 10.95 40.14
N SER A 633 13.87 11.86 39.20
CA SER A 633 12.60 12.60 39.06
C SER A 633 12.18 13.41 40.30
N LEU A 634 13.10 13.69 41.23
CA LEU A 634 12.85 14.51 42.41
C LEU A 634 12.75 16.00 42.03
N VAL A 635 11.54 16.54 42.14
CA VAL A 635 11.23 17.98 41.97
C VAL A 635 10.48 18.45 43.20
N ARG A 636 10.79 19.65 43.70
CA ARG A 636 10.17 20.22 44.90
C ARG A 636 9.80 21.68 44.69
N LEU A 637 8.70 22.11 45.31
CA LEU A 637 8.33 23.52 45.43
C LEU A 637 8.73 24.00 46.82
N ALA A 638 9.35 25.18 46.92
CA ALA A 638 9.93 25.66 48.17
C ALA A 638 9.93 27.20 48.25
N TYR A 639 10.46 27.74 49.34
CA TYR A 639 10.60 29.17 49.60
C TYR A 639 12.01 29.46 50.13
N ASP A 640 12.71 30.43 49.55
CA ASP A 640 14.11 30.71 49.89
C ASP A 640 14.32 31.80 50.95
N GLY A 641 13.23 32.23 51.59
CA GLY A 641 13.22 33.33 52.56
C GLY A 641 12.81 34.67 51.97
N GLN A 642 12.83 34.82 50.64
CA GLN A 642 12.33 35.99 49.93
C GLN A 642 11.30 35.62 48.87
N ASN A 643 11.62 34.66 48.00
CA ASN A 643 10.83 34.24 46.86
C ASN A 643 10.51 32.74 46.87
N CYS A 644 9.42 32.40 46.18
CA CYS A 644 9.10 31.01 45.86
C CYS A 644 10.17 30.43 44.93
N CYS A 645 10.45 29.13 45.01
CA CYS A 645 11.44 28.47 44.16
C CYS A 645 11.07 27.02 43.81
N ILE A 646 11.63 26.51 42.72
CA ILE A 646 11.59 25.12 42.30
C ILE A 646 12.97 24.52 42.53
N LEU A 647 13.05 23.38 43.22
CA LEU A 647 14.28 22.61 43.38
C LEU A 647 14.22 21.36 42.50
N ILE A 648 15.31 21.09 41.78
CA ILE A 648 15.47 19.90 40.92
C ILE A 648 16.63 19.08 41.50
N GLY A 649 16.34 17.83 41.87
CA GLY A 649 17.24 16.97 42.62
C GLY A 649 17.42 17.37 44.08
N ASP A 650 18.41 16.77 44.72
CA ASP A 650 18.85 17.01 46.09
C ASP A 650 20.32 17.43 46.16
N ILE A 651 20.81 17.72 47.36
CA ILE A 651 22.18 18.19 47.57
C ILE A 651 23.26 17.15 47.22
N THR A 652 22.87 15.90 46.96
CA THR A 652 23.76 14.80 46.56
C THR A 652 23.67 14.47 45.08
N THR A 653 22.75 15.12 44.35
CA THR A 653 22.54 14.89 42.91
C THR A 653 23.77 15.31 42.13
N GLN A 654 24.32 14.38 41.35
CA GLN A 654 25.46 14.63 40.48
C GLN A 654 25.01 15.02 39.07
N TRP A 655 25.55 16.13 38.59
CA TRP A 655 25.32 16.66 37.25
C TRP A 655 26.63 16.67 36.47
N SER A 656 26.51 16.62 35.14
CA SER A 656 27.61 16.76 34.19
C SER A 656 27.16 17.73 33.11
N ARG A 657 27.75 18.92 33.10
CA ARG A 657 27.45 20.02 32.17
C ARG A 657 25.95 20.36 32.04
N PRO A 658 25.21 20.56 33.15
CA PRO A 658 23.77 20.74 33.13
C PRO A 658 23.35 22.06 32.45
N LYS A 659 22.30 21.98 31.64
CA LYS A 659 21.62 23.12 31.01
C LYS A 659 20.13 22.95 31.22
N ILE A 660 19.49 23.82 31.98
CA ILE A 660 18.07 23.74 32.32
C ILE A 660 17.46 25.11 32.07
N TRP A 661 16.32 25.20 31.40
CA TRP A 661 15.62 26.47 31.22
C TRP A 661 14.11 26.32 31.38
N VAL A 662 13.46 27.41 31.77
CA VAL A 662 12.00 27.52 31.82
C VAL A 662 11.50 27.79 30.40
N GLN A 663 10.68 26.89 29.86
CA GLN A 663 10.06 27.03 28.54
C GLN A 663 8.83 27.94 28.60
N SER A 664 8.01 27.81 29.65
CA SER A 664 6.85 28.65 29.86
C SER A 664 6.37 28.63 31.31
N VAL A 665 5.62 29.68 31.67
CA VAL A 665 4.80 29.72 32.88
C VAL A 665 3.39 30.14 32.53
N MET A 666 2.41 29.37 32.98
CA MET A 666 1.01 29.78 33.00
C MET A 666 0.67 30.27 34.40
N THR A 667 0.06 31.43 34.52
CA THR A 667 -0.39 32.01 35.79
C THR A 667 -1.87 32.38 35.74
N SER A 668 -2.50 32.33 36.92
CA SER A 668 -3.89 32.76 37.10
C SER A 668 -4.14 33.15 38.56
N TYR A 669 -5.39 33.53 38.85
CA TYR A 669 -5.84 34.06 40.14
C TYR A 669 -5.26 35.46 40.45
N THR A 670 -5.40 35.93 41.69
CA THR A 670 -5.14 37.33 42.04
C THR A 670 -3.68 37.76 41.85
N GLY A 671 -2.72 36.88 42.09
CA GLY A 671 -1.29 37.12 41.85
C GLY A 671 -0.81 36.89 40.42
N GLY A 672 -1.62 36.22 39.59
CA GLY A 672 -1.26 35.89 38.21
C GLY A 672 -1.18 37.09 37.27
N ALA A 673 -1.83 38.21 37.63
CA ALA A 673 -1.80 39.45 36.87
C ALA A 673 -0.50 40.26 37.01
N ALA A 674 0.40 39.88 37.93
CA ALA A 674 1.71 40.51 38.10
C ALA A 674 2.64 40.22 36.89
N THR A 675 3.77 40.94 36.84
CA THR A 675 4.77 40.84 35.77
C THR A 675 5.66 39.60 35.99
N TRP A 676 5.37 38.49 35.31
CA TRP A 676 6.04 37.18 35.46
C TRP A 676 7.09 36.87 34.38
N ASP A 677 7.35 37.81 33.47
CA ASP A 677 8.31 37.73 32.36
C ASP A 677 9.75 38.13 32.74
N ALA A 678 9.98 38.63 33.96
CA ALA A 678 11.31 38.99 34.48
C ALA A 678 11.46 38.64 35.97
N GLY A 679 12.68 38.70 36.51
CA GLY A 679 12.96 38.46 37.94
C GLY A 679 13.22 37.00 38.32
N TRP A 680 13.35 36.11 37.35
CA TRP A 680 13.76 34.73 37.56
C TRP A 680 15.28 34.66 37.77
N THR A 681 15.74 33.76 38.63
CA THR A 681 17.17 33.48 38.82
C THR A 681 17.40 31.99 39.05
N SER A 682 18.65 31.54 38.98
CA SER A 682 19.01 30.16 39.29
C SER A 682 20.29 30.04 40.10
N ALA A 683 20.44 28.92 40.82
CA ALA A 683 21.65 28.61 41.59
C ALA A 683 21.79 27.09 41.80
N LEU A 684 23.03 26.62 42.04
CA LEU A 684 23.29 25.27 42.53
C LEU A 684 23.44 25.30 44.05
N LEU A 685 22.65 24.51 44.77
CA LEU A 685 22.66 24.44 46.23
C LEU A 685 23.34 23.16 46.72
N THR A 686 24.37 23.32 47.55
CA THR A 686 25.05 22.22 48.26
C THR A 686 24.53 22.01 49.68
N ASN A 687 23.71 22.94 50.18
CA ASN A 687 22.96 22.83 51.42
C ASN A 687 21.58 23.48 51.24
N LEU A 688 20.59 23.06 52.02
CA LEU A 688 19.23 23.62 51.97
C LEU A 688 18.92 24.52 53.18
N THR A 689 19.97 24.97 53.89
CA THR A 689 19.78 25.87 55.04
C THR A 689 19.20 27.19 54.55
N GLY A 690 18.07 27.60 55.12
CA GLY A 690 17.31 28.79 54.67
C GLY A 690 16.24 28.50 53.62
N ILE A 691 16.19 27.29 53.05
CA ILE A 691 15.06 26.86 52.24
C ILE A 691 13.96 26.30 53.14
N THR A 692 12.77 26.89 53.07
CA THR A 692 11.61 26.59 53.91
C THR A 692 10.38 26.28 53.05
N SER A 693 9.27 25.90 53.69
CA SER A 693 8.00 25.54 53.01
C SER A 693 8.18 24.55 51.85
N ILE A 694 9.11 23.60 52.02
CA ILE A 694 9.41 22.58 51.01
C ILE A 694 8.25 21.59 50.95
N ILE A 695 7.64 21.46 49.78
CA ILE A 695 6.76 20.36 49.46
C ILE A 695 7.39 19.54 48.33
N THR A 696 7.17 18.23 48.37
CA THR A 696 7.42 17.34 47.22
C THR A 696 6.08 17.13 46.55
N PRO A 697 5.80 17.77 45.40
CA PRO A 697 4.56 17.57 44.65
C PRO A 697 4.32 16.09 44.36
N SER A 698 3.05 15.69 44.27
CA SER A 698 2.73 14.34 43.81
C SER A 698 3.23 14.16 42.38
N LEU A 699 4.07 13.16 42.16
CA LEU A 699 4.55 12.83 40.82
C LEU A 699 3.39 12.21 40.02
N GLU A 700 2.92 12.90 38.99
CA GLU A 700 2.08 12.29 37.97
C GLU A 700 2.94 11.29 37.21
N ASN A 701 2.89 10.04 37.65
CA ASN A 701 3.42 8.93 36.87
C ASN A 701 2.60 8.84 35.59
N TYR A 702 3.09 9.48 34.54
CA TYR A 702 2.83 9.02 33.19
C TYR A 702 3.58 7.70 33.04
N VAL A 703 3.02 6.62 33.59
CA VAL A 703 3.05 5.37 32.84
C VAL A 703 2.38 5.79 31.53
N PRO A 704 3.02 5.69 30.37
CA PRO A 704 2.28 5.77 29.13
C PRO A 704 1.19 4.71 29.28
N ALA A 705 -0.05 5.14 29.58
CA ALA A 705 -1.18 4.41 29.10
C ALA A 705 -0.91 4.35 27.60
N ALA A 706 -0.51 3.18 27.11
CA ALA A 706 -0.21 2.97 25.72
C ALA A 706 -1.50 3.29 24.96
N ALA A 707 -1.58 4.50 24.44
CA ALA A 707 -2.53 4.84 23.41
C ALA A 707 -2.12 3.99 22.21
N ASN A 708 -2.85 2.89 22.02
CA ASN A 708 -3.01 2.14 20.78
C ASN A 708 -1.85 2.30 19.77
N GLY A 709 -0.89 1.36 19.78
CA GLY A 709 -0.20 0.98 18.54
C GLY A 709 1.32 1.10 18.46
N LEU A 710 2.06 1.48 19.52
CA LEU A 710 3.53 1.39 19.51
C LEU A 710 4.03 0.54 20.66
N ALA A 711 4.73 -0.54 20.32
CA ALA A 711 5.30 -1.48 21.26
C ALA A 711 6.60 -0.94 21.89
N THR A 712 6.80 -1.18 23.18
CA THR A 712 8.09 -0.93 23.84
C THR A 712 9.07 -2.06 23.53
N LEU A 713 10.38 -1.79 23.61
CA LEU A 713 11.42 -2.83 23.49
C LEU A 713 11.98 -3.16 24.88
N ASP A 714 12.26 -4.43 25.14
CA ASP A 714 12.97 -4.91 26.32
C ASP A 714 14.49 -4.63 26.21
N ALA A 715 15.25 -4.99 27.24
CA ALA A 715 16.69 -4.77 27.29
C ALA A 715 17.48 -5.49 26.17
N SER A 716 16.85 -6.42 25.45
CA SER A 716 17.39 -7.12 24.29
C SER A 716 16.95 -6.51 22.94
N GLY A 717 16.14 -5.45 22.96
CA GLY A 717 15.62 -4.81 21.77
C GLY A 717 14.40 -5.51 21.16
N LYS A 718 13.68 -6.35 21.93
CA LYS A 718 12.48 -7.06 21.46
C LYS A 718 11.22 -6.55 22.15
N ILE A 719 10.07 -6.67 21.49
CA ILE A 719 8.79 -6.31 22.10
C ILE A 719 8.46 -7.30 23.23
N PRO A 720 8.19 -6.85 24.48
CA PRO A 720 7.77 -7.73 25.56
C PRO A 720 6.51 -8.52 25.19
N ALA A 721 6.49 -9.81 25.50
CA ALA A 721 5.40 -10.73 25.10
C ALA A 721 3.98 -10.24 25.48
N GLY A 722 3.85 -9.49 26.59
CA GLY A 722 2.58 -8.91 27.04
C GLY A 722 2.07 -7.72 26.23
N GLN A 723 2.83 -7.22 25.26
CA GLN A 723 2.46 -6.11 24.37
C GLN A 723 2.15 -6.56 22.94
N LEU A 724 2.31 -7.85 22.66
CA LEU A 724 1.86 -8.43 21.40
C LEU A 724 0.33 -8.49 21.42
N PRO A 725 -0.36 -8.10 20.32
CA PRO A 725 -1.81 -8.30 20.21
C PRO A 725 -2.15 -9.77 20.44
N ALA A 726 -3.23 -10.05 21.17
CA ALA A 726 -3.77 -11.41 21.24
C ALA A 726 -4.08 -11.87 19.82
N ALA A 727 -3.39 -12.92 19.35
CA ALA A 727 -3.53 -13.42 17.99
C ALA A 727 -4.95 -13.95 17.77
N THR A 728 -5.80 -13.13 17.16
CA THR A 728 -7.15 -13.53 16.75
C THR A 728 -7.03 -14.46 15.53
N GLY A 729 -6.93 -15.76 15.80
CA GLY A 729 -7.28 -16.84 14.86
C GLY A 729 -6.36 -17.13 13.67
N GLY A 730 -5.29 -16.36 13.45
CA GLY A 730 -4.30 -16.61 12.39
C GLY A 730 -3.10 -17.46 12.84
N ALA A 731 -2.42 -18.13 11.91
CA ALA A 731 -1.11 -18.73 12.19
C ALA A 731 -0.09 -17.61 12.41
N LEU A 732 0.65 -17.64 13.52
CA LEU A 732 1.81 -16.78 13.72
C LEU A 732 2.99 -17.40 12.98
N LEU A 733 3.42 -16.78 11.88
CA LEU A 733 4.68 -17.17 11.22
C LEU A 733 5.82 -16.96 12.22
N LEU A 734 6.53 -18.03 12.55
CA LEU A 734 7.67 -18.01 13.45
C LEU A 734 8.98 -17.83 12.67
N GLU A 735 9.06 -18.40 11.47
CA GLU A 735 10.27 -18.44 10.66
C GLU A 735 9.98 -18.77 9.19
N GLU A 736 10.73 -18.16 8.27
CA GLU A 736 10.77 -18.52 6.85
C GLU A 736 12.23 -18.46 6.37
N PHE A 737 12.68 -19.47 5.64
CA PHE A 737 14.08 -19.55 5.19
C PHE A 737 14.23 -20.14 3.79
N TYR A 738 15.32 -19.76 3.13
CA TYR A 738 15.82 -20.38 1.91
C TYR A 738 17.34 -20.52 2.01
N THR A 739 17.85 -21.73 1.77
CA THR A 739 19.28 -22.02 1.73
C THR A 739 19.63 -22.73 0.43
N ALA A 740 20.43 -22.07 -0.40
CA ALA A 740 21.19 -22.72 -1.46
C ALA A 740 22.51 -23.18 -0.83
N GLN A 741 22.71 -24.49 -0.64
CA GLN A 741 23.93 -24.97 -0.01
C GLN A 741 25.09 -24.91 -1.03
N PRO A 742 26.16 -24.13 -0.79
CA PRO A 742 27.41 -24.31 -1.54
C PRO A 742 28.00 -25.67 -1.17
N VAL A 743 28.59 -26.36 -2.15
CA VAL A 743 29.34 -27.60 -1.94
C VAL A 743 30.53 -27.30 -1.03
N MET A 744 30.39 -27.53 0.28
CA MET A 744 31.46 -27.38 1.27
C MET A 744 32.05 -28.75 1.64
N ALA A 745 33.38 -28.78 1.71
CA ALA A 745 34.18 -29.98 1.84
C ALA A 745 34.19 -30.58 3.26
N ALA A 746 34.16 -31.92 3.28
CA ALA A 746 34.66 -32.87 4.29
C ALA A 746 33.99 -33.00 5.69
N LYS A 747 33.29 -34.14 5.82
CA LYS A 747 33.44 -35.23 6.82
C LYS A 747 33.57 -34.85 8.31
N THR A 748 32.43 -34.87 9.00
CA THR A 748 32.36 -35.36 10.39
C THR A 748 31.21 -36.38 10.47
N ASN A 749 31.34 -37.41 11.31
CA ASN A 749 30.39 -38.55 11.41
C ASN A 749 29.05 -38.19 12.09
N THR A 750 28.57 -36.96 11.92
CA THR A 750 27.36 -36.44 12.55
C THR A 750 26.36 -36.08 11.44
N PRO A 751 25.07 -36.41 11.55
CA PRO A 751 24.05 -35.96 10.61
C PRO A 751 24.20 -34.47 10.33
N ALA A 752 24.33 -34.09 9.06
CA ALA A 752 24.46 -32.69 8.69
C ALA A 752 23.11 -32.01 8.91
N SER A 753 23.07 -31.05 9.84
CA SER A 753 21.94 -30.13 10.02
C SER A 753 21.69 -29.39 8.70
N LEU A 754 20.56 -29.65 8.04
CA LEU A 754 20.09 -28.89 6.89
C LEU A 754 19.46 -27.57 7.35
N TYR A 755 18.76 -27.62 8.49
CA TYR A 755 18.15 -26.47 9.12
C TYR A 755 17.90 -26.75 10.61
N SER A 756 18.06 -25.75 11.48
CA SER A 756 17.78 -25.87 12.90
C SER A 756 17.09 -24.61 13.41
N TYR A 757 15.96 -24.78 14.10
CA TYR A 757 15.22 -23.73 14.77
C TYR A 757 15.01 -24.08 16.23
N LEU A 758 15.15 -23.09 17.11
CA LEU A 758 14.81 -23.23 18.53
C LEU A 758 13.43 -22.64 18.74
N LEU A 759 12.44 -23.52 18.93
CA LEU A 759 11.10 -23.10 19.37
C LEU A 759 11.25 -22.42 20.74
N PRO A 760 10.72 -21.20 20.93
CA PRO A 760 10.83 -20.49 22.20
C PRO A 760 10.28 -21.30 23.38
N GLU A 761 10.81 -21.06 24.57
CA GLU A 761 10.23 -21.61 25.80
C GLU A 761 8.75 -21.24 25.91
N ASN A 762 7.94 -22.16 26.41
CA ASN A 762 6.50 -21.97 26.61
C ASN A 762 5.69 -21.63 25.35
N ILE A 763 6.24 -21.79 24.13
CA ILE A 763 5.50 -21.47 22.88
C ILE A 763 4.27 -22.37 22.68
N LEU A 764 4.33 -23.60 23.18
CA LEU A 764 3.18 -24.50 23.27
C LEU A 764 2.73 -24.55 24.74
N SER A 765 2.07 -23.50 25.22
CA SER A 765 1.64 -23.31 26.62
C SER A 765 0.26 -23.94 26.93
N GLY A 766 -0.56 -24.23 25.91
CA GLY A 766 -1.88 -24.85 26.05
C GLY A 766 -2.03 -26.17 25.28
N ASN A 767 -2.83 -27.10 25.81
CA ASN A 767 -3.20 -28.31 25.07
C ASN A 767 -3.96 -27.95 23.79
N GLY A 768 -3.59 -28.58 22.67
CA GLY A 768 -4.17 -28.33 21.36
C GLY A 768 -3.49 -27.22 20.54
N GLU A 769 -2.56 -26.46 21.12
CA GLU A 769 -1.69 -25.56 20.38
C GLU A 769 -0.76 -26.34 19.46
N LYS A 770 -0.39 -25.72 18.33
CA LYS A 770 0.22 -26.43 17.20
C LYS A 770 1.43 -25.69 16.64
N ILE A 771 2.43 -26.44 16.19
CA ILE A 771 3.43 -25.97 15.24
C ILE A 771 3.17 -26.63 13.89
N ILE A 772 3.11 -25.83 12.83
CA ILE A 772 3.04 -26.29 11.44
C ILE A 772 4.35 -25.91 10.79
N ALA A 773 5.05 -26.88 10.21
CA ALA A 773 6.23 -26.63 9.42
C ALA A 773 6.11 -27.30 8.05
N GLU A 774 6.51 -26.57 7.00
CA GLU A 774 6.66 -27.11 5.66
C GLU A 774 8.10 -26.91 5.22
N PHE A 775 8.77 -27.99 4.85
CA PHE A 775 10.13 -27.99 4.32
C PHE A 775 10.11 -28.48 2.89
N ALA A 776 10.77 -27.79 1.98
CA ALA A 776 10.87 -28.18 0.58
C ALA A 776 12.29 -28.01 0.06
N GLY A 777 12.61 -28.66 -1.05
CA GLY A 777 13.93 -28.52 -1.63
C GLY A 777 14.14 -29.40 -2.85
N LYS A 778 15.40 -29.53 -3.25
CA LYS A 778 15.84 -30.38 -4.35
C LYS A 778 16.85 -31.40 -3.88
N VAL A 779 16.81 -32.60 -4.45
CA VAL A 779 17.88 -33.60 -4.28
C VAL A 779 18.94 -33.47 -5.36
N ALA A 780 20.16 -33.89 -5.08
CA ALA A 780 21.21 -33.97 -6.09
C ALA A 780 21.00 -35.13 -7.08
N SER A 781 21.42 -34.90 -8.32
CA SER A 781 21.46 -35.89 -9.39
C SER A 781 22.66 -36.84 -9.22
N ASN A 782 22.62 -37.63 -8.15
CA ASN A 782 23.62 -38.67 -7.88
C ASN A 782 22.91 -39.98 -7.45
N ALA A 783 23.60 -41.11 -7.56
CA ALA A 783 23.03 -42.44 -7.31
C ALA A 783 22.79 -42.78 -5.82
N ASN A 784 23.09 -41.86 -4.90
CA ASN A 784 22.94 -42.12 -3.47
C ASN A 784 21.45 -42.24 -3.08
N THR A 785 21.15 -43.10 -2.10
CA THR A 785 19.82 -43.09 -1.46
C THR A 785 19.70 -41.86 -0.56
N LYS A 786 18.81 -40.94 -0.93
CA LYS A 786 18.56 -39.69 -0.22
C LYS A 786 17.71 -39.97 1.01
N LYS A 787 18.10 -39.46 2.19
CA LYS A 787 17.33 -39.62 3.43
C LYS A 787 17.28 -38.32 4.20
N ILE A 788 16.10 -37.85 4.59
CA ILE A 788 15.93 -36.69 5.47
C ILE A 788 15.24 -37.11 6.77
N SER A 789 15.62 -36.49 7.88
CA SER A 789 15.00 -36.70 9.19
C SER A 789 14.67 -35.39 9.87
N ILE A 790 13.69 -35.43 10.75
CA ILE A 790 13.35 -34.32 11.64
C ILE A 790 13.68 -34.74 13.07
N THR A 791 14.33 -33.88 13.84
CA THR A 791 14.50 -34.03 15.29
C THR A 791 13.64 -32.99 16.01
N VAL A 792 12.83 -33.44 16.97
CA VAL A 792 12.06 -32.56 17.86
C VAL A 792 12.47 -32.84 19.31
N GLY A 793 13.09 -31.85 19.95
CA GLY A 793 13.81 -32.04 21.21
C GLY A 793 14.93 -33.06 21.02
N ASN A 794 14.79 -34.23 21.64
CA ASN A 794 15.71 -35.36 21.51
C ASN A 794 15.14 -36.53 20.70
N THR A 795 13.95 -36.37 20.11
CA THR A 795 13.27 -37.45 19.36
C THR A 795 13.52 -37.30 17.87
N LEU A 796 14.11 -38.33 17.26
CA LEU A 796 14.30 -38.44 15.82
C LEU A 796 13.04 -39.01 15.13
N ILE A 797 12.65 -38.41 14.00
CA ILE A 797 11.49 -38.76 13.19
C ILE A 797 11.96 -38.98 11.74
N GLY A 798 11.58 -40.12 11.17
CA GLY A 798 12.13 -40.62 9.91
C GLY A 798 13.16 -41.74 10.14
N PRO A 799 14.03 -42.04 9.17
CA PRO A 799 14.29 -41.28 7.94
C PRO A 799 13.16 -41.39 6.90
N PHE A 800 12.93 -40.30 6.18
CA PHE A 800 12.09 -40.25 4.99
C PHE A 800 12.98 -40.31 3.74
N THR A 801 12.51 -40.96 2.68
CA THR A 801 13.26 -41.11 1.43
C THR A 801 12.62 -40.24 0.34
N PRO A 802 13.22 -39.08 -0.03
CA PRO A 802 12.75 -38.28 -1.16
C PRO A 802 12.87 -39.02 -2.49
N GLY A 803 11.94 -38.74 -3.40
CA GLY A 803 12.03 -39.17 -4.79
C GLY A 803 13.11 -38.43 -5.57
N THR A 804 13.16 -38.64 -6.88
CA THR A 804 14.02 -37.86 -7.77
C THR A 804 13.44 -36.46 -8.00
N GLY A 805 14.25 -35.41 -7.85
CA GLY A 805 13.84 -34.03 -8.13
C GLY A 805 13.48 -33.22 -6.88
N ASP A 806 12.36 -32.52 -6.95
CA ASP A 806 11.87 -31.64 -5.89
C ASP A 806 11.16 -32.47 -4.80
N TRP A 807 11.24 -32.05 -3.54
CA TRP A 807 10.63 -32.73 -2.40
C TRP A 807 9.90 -31.74 -1.49
N LEU A 808 8.82 -32.21 -0.84
CA LEU A 808 8.03 -31.45 0.14
C LEU A 808 7.70 -32.33 1.36
N LEU A 809 8.14 -31.90 2.54
CA LEU A 809 7.91 -32.52 3.84
C LEU A 809 7.07 -31.60 4.71
N LYS A 810 5.86 -32.03 5.06
CA LYS A 810 4.95 -31.33 5.98
C LYS A 810 5.01 -31.95 7.37
N LEU A 811 5.07 -31.11 8.40
CA LEU A 811 5.09 -31.48 9.80
C LEU A 811 4.01 -30.69 10.57
N LEU A 812 3.20 -31.41 11.34
CA LEU A 812 2.26 -30.85 12.30
C LEU A 812 2.59 -31.41 13.69
N ILE A 813 2.90 -30.54 14.64
CA ILE A 813 3.15 -30.87 16.04
C ILE A 813 2.00 -30.30 16.85
N ILE A 814 1.38 -31.09 17.72
CA ILE A 814 0.28 -30.66 18.60
C ILE A 814 0.65 -30.99 20.04
N ARG A 815 0.50 -30.03 20.95
CA ARG A 815 0.61 -30.32 22.38
C ARG A 815 -0.60 -31.13 22.85
N THR A 816 -0.35 -32.26 23.48
CA THR A 816 -1.40 -33.16 24.00
C THR A 816 -1.44 -33.24 25.52
N GLY A 817 -0.40 -32.77 26.19
CA GLY A 817 -0.27 -32.79 27.65
C GLY A 817 0.87 -31.90 28.15
N PRO A 818 1.11 -31.86 29.47
CA PRO A 818 2.09 -30.97 30.08
C PRO A 818 3.51 -31.16 29.52
N ASP A 819 3.88 -32.39 29.20
CA ASP A 819 5.17 -32.85 28.71
C ASP A 819 5.02 -33.80 27.51
N SER A 820 3.91 -33.71 26.76
CA SER A 820 3.62 -34.60 25.64
C SER A 820 3.18 -33.90 24.35
N LEU A 821 3.69 -34.39 23.22
CA LEU A 821 3.39 -33.90 21.88
C LEU A 821 2.91 -35.05 20.98
N GLN A 822 1.99 -34.76 20.07
CA GLN A 822 1.62 -35.64 18.97
C GLN A 822 2.01 -35.01 17.63
N LEU A 823 2.69 -35.77 16.80
CA LEU A 823 3.31 -35.29 15.57
C LEU A 823 2.78 -36.07 14.38
N ARG A 824 2.44 -35.36 13.31
CA ARG A 824 2.11 -35.91 11.99
C ARG A 824 3.11 -35.39 10.99
N SER A 825 3.87 -36.29 10.37
CA SER A 825 4.84 -35.95 9.33
C SER A 825 4.48 -36.65 8.01
N HIS A 826 4.62 -35.93 6.89
CA HIS A 826 4.34 -36.45 5.55
C HIS A 826 5.31 -35.87 4.53
N LEU A 827 6.15 -36.72 3.97
CA LEU A 827 6.89 -36.43 2.75
C LEU A 827 6.00 -36.81 1.56
N GLU A 828 5.86 -35.93 0.57
CA GLU A 828 5.07 -36.24 -0.63
C GLU A 828 5.53 -37.56 -1.29
N GLY A 829 4.56 -38.38 -1.68
CA GLY A 829 4.81 -39.73 -2.21
C GLY A 829 5.15 -40.80 -1.17
N ASN A 830 5.26 -40.46 0.13
CA ASN A 830 5.50 -41.41 1.22
C ASN A 830 4.26 -41.54 2.14
N ALA A 831 4.19 -42.64 2.91
CA ALA A 831 3.15 -42.82 3.92
C ALA A 831 3.26 -41.76 5.04
N VAL A 832 2.11 -41.33 5.56
CA VAL A 832 2.04 -40.43 6.72
C VAL A 832 2.53 -41.17 7.96
N THR A 833 3.40 -40.53 8.74
CA THR A 833 3.88 -41.06 10.04
C THR A 833 3.27 -40.27 11.19
N LEU A 834 2.79 -40.98 12.23
CA LEU A 834 2.31 -40.41 13.48
C LEU A 834 3.26 -40.81 14.62
N THR A 835 3.78 -39.83 15.34
CA THR A 835 4.73 -40.04 16.45
C THR A 835 4.24 -39.35 17.72
N THR A 836 4.36 -40.03 18.86
CA THR A 836 4.08 -39.46 20.18
C THR A 836 5.40 -39.23 20.91
N ILE A 837 5.59 -38.03 21.46
CA ILE A 837 6.72 -37.68 22.33
C ILE A 837 6.19 -37.47 23.74
N THR A 838 6.85 -38.05 24.74
CA THR A 838 6.54 -37.90 26.17
C THR A 838 7.78 -37.49 26.95
N GLY A 839 7.62 -36.79 28.08
CA GLY A 839 8.72 -36.32 28.91
C GLY A 839 9.52 -35.17 28.28
N ILE A 840 8.92 -34.40 27.37
CA ILE A 840 9.57 -33.22 26.77
C ILE A 840 9.34 -31.99 27.66
N ASP A 841 10.42 -31.28 27.98
CA ASP A 841 10.34 -30.03 28.74
C ASP A 841 9.90 -28.88 27.81
N LEU A 842 8.61 -28.54 27.87
CA LEU A 842 8.03 -27.43 27.11
C LEU A 842 8.21 -26.07 27.81
N SER A 843 8.79 -26.06 29.02
CA SER A 843 9.14 -24.84 29.75
C SER A 843 10.53 -24.29 29.38
N ALA A 844 11.31 -25.07 28.62
CA ALA A 844 12.57 -24.69 28.00
C ALA A 844 12.43 -24.62 26.47
N PRO A 845 13.38 -23.96 25.75
CA PRO A 845 13.37 -23.98 24.29
C PRO A 845 13.50 -25.39 23.72
N VAL A 846 12.67 -25.72 22.72
CA VAL A 846 12.67 -27.04 22.07
C VAL A 846 13.31 -26.93 20.69
N ARG A 847 14.34 -27.74 20.43
CA ARG A 847 14.97 -27.80 19.11
C ARG A 847 14.08 -28.50 18.09
N LEU A 848 13.87 -27.88 16.93
CA LEU A 848 13.31 -28.47 15.72
C LEU A 848 14.40 -28.44 14.65
N GLU A 849 14.90 -29.60 14.25
CA GLU A 849 16.03 -29.72 13.33
C GLU A 849 15.68 -30.62 12.15
N LEU A 850 15.91 -30.13 10.94
CA LEU A 850 15.91 -30.93 9.72
C LEU A 850 17.35 -31.35 9.42
N SER A 851 17.58 -32.65 9.26
CA SER A 851 18.92 -33.21 9.06
C SER A 851 18.93 -34.21 7.91
N ASN A 852 20.11 -34.39 7.32
CA ASN A 852 20.36 -35.45 6.37
C ASN A 852 20.61 -36.75 7.15
N ALA A 853 19.83 -37.80 6.89
CA ALA A 853 19.80 -39.03 7.67
C ALA A 853 20.48 -40.22 6.96
N SER A 854 21.18 -39.98 5.85
CA SER A 854 21.93 -41.04 5.17
C SER A 854 23.14 -41.44 6.00
N GLU A 855 23.18 -42.72 6.36
CA GLU A 855 24.35 -43.36 6.94
C GLU A 855 25.54 -43.11 6.01
N ALA A 856 26.58 -42.46 6.53
CA ALA A 856 27.81 -42.05 5.85
C ALA A 856 27.70 -40.84 4.88
N ASN A 857 28.04 -39.66 5.42
CA ASN A 857 28.88 -38.66 4.75
C ASN A 857 28.40 -37.95 3.46
N ASN A 858 27.12 -37.91 3.10
CA ASN A 858 26.67 -37.26 1.86
C ASN A 858 26.14 -35.83 2.03
N HIS A 859 27.04 -34.89 2.33
CA HIS A 859 26.79 -33.43 2.43
C HIS A 859 26.38 -32.75 1.09
N GLY A 860 25.94 -33.53 0.09
CA GLY A 860 25.54 -33.03 -1.21
C GLY A 860 24.31 -33.73 -1.79
N ASP A 861 23.56 -34.46 -0.97
CA ASP A 861 22.37 -35.19 -1.40
C ASP A 861 21.12 -34.29 -1.50
N ILE A 862 21.10 -33.21 -0.72
CA ILE A 862 20.11 -32.12 -0.80
C ILE A 862 20.84 -30.88 -1.33
N THR A 863 20.38 -30.33 -2.45
CA THR A 863 21.04 -29.19 -3.14
C THR A 863 20.44 -27.85 -2.75
N THR A 864 19.16 -27.83 -2.40
CA THR A 864 18.48 -26.66 -1.86
C THR A 864 17.52 -27.09 -0.76
N CYS A 865 17.34 -26.23 0.24
CA CYS A 865 16.34 -26.41 1.29
C CYS A 865 15.70 -25.07 1.62
N MET A 866 14.38 -25.04 1.68
CA MET A 866 13.56 -23.89 2.07
C MET A 866 12.45 -24.36 3.01
N GLY A 867 11.83 -23.46 3.74
CA GLY A 867 10.68 -23.82 4.54
C GLY A 867 10.07 -22.69 5.35
N THR A 868 8.91 -22.98 5.91
CA THR A 868 8.17 -22.10 6.83
C THR A 868 7.87 -22.86 8.12
N ILE A 869 7.89 -22.15 9.25
CA ILE A 869 7.47 -22.66 10.56
C ILE A 869 6.48 -21.65 11.14
N ALA A 870 5.32 -22.11 11.58
CA ALA A 870 4.28 -21.28 12.15
C ALA A 870 3.66 -21.90 13.41
N TRP A 871 3.29 -21.06 14.37
CA TRP A 871 2.49 -21.43 15.53
C TRP A 871 1.00 -21.19 15.28
N LYS A 872 0.14 -22.03 15.84
CA LYS A 872 -1.31 -21.86 15.85
C LYS A 872 -1.89 -22.16 17.24
N ALA A 873 -2.85 -21.33 17.65
CA ALA A 873 -3.65 -21.56 18.85
C ALA A 873 -4.53 -22.82 18.75
N ALA A 874 -4.91 -23.35 19.90
CA ALA A 874 -5.86 -24.46 20.00
C ALA A 874 -7.22 -24.11 19.34
N GLY A 875 -7.80 -25.05 18.58
CA GLY A 875 -9.09 -24.86 17.92
C GLY A 875 -9.08 -24.10 16.58
N ALA A 876 -7.95 -23.53 16.16
CA ALA A 876 -7.84 -22.93 14.82
C ALA A 876 -7.92 -24.00 13.71
N THR A 877 -8.79 -23.78 12.72
CA THR A 877 -8.96 -24.67 11.55
C THR A 877 -7.74 -24.59 10.62
N THR A 878 -7.39 -25.72 10.01
CA THR A 878 -6.37 -25.78 8.95
C THR A 878 -7.10 -25.69 7.61
N SER A 879 -6.89 -24.60 6.88
CA SER A 879 -7.16 -24.53 5.44
C SER A 879 -6.13 -25.37 4.69
#